data_AF-A0AB37LDA8-F1
#
_entry.id   AF-A0AB37LDA8-F1
#
_cell.length_a   1.000
_cell.length_b   1.000
_cell.length_c   1.000
_cell.angle_alpha   90.00
_cell.angle_beta   90.00
_cell.angle_gamma   90.00
#
_symmetry.space_group_name_H-M   'P 1'
#
loop_
_entity.id
_entity.type
_entity.pdbx_description
1 polymer ?
#
loop_
_entity_poly.entity_id
_entity_poly.type
_entity_poly.pdbx_seq_one_letter_code
_entity_poly.pdbx_strand_id
1 'polypeptide(L)'
;MKKSLLYLICCFICFSAFSQASDLKFRDGKFKIVQLTDLHWVESDSYKLKNDSTCHLIREVIRIEDPDLVVLTGDVVVSWNAKKGWEKLTKIFGETKTPFVVTFGNHDEETDMNNAQILDYLCTRPYNLTYDAEKGLSGSGNCMLTVRSSDATSEKWVLYFFDSHNNTKDRSFGYYDWIKHNQIEWYRKSSSRVTARNKRILPSLAFFHIPLPEHETARWTCREFGEKQEGVCAPSVNTGLYSSFIEKRDVIGVFVGHDHNNDYMVDLDGNITLAYGRKTGYPSAYNETLSRGVRVINLHEDESVFDTYIRDLKGTYFHYQFEQKNKGSNIPRFSGSFVQEFLVANWDNERWNQEMDMLKEAGMKYLIYAPALLVDEKGKTTTNYPSALTKKKQGNRTLEKCLQSAQKNGIKVFVGLNFNERWWKVDYDARWLLEQMEMGNKVADELVVLYKEKYPDAMYGWYWVWEVDNLNCMTSERQSILAEALNTNLNHLSEIAPEMPLMLSPFMNYKVGGNAEECGKMWTNVFAQTDFRPGDIFAPQDCVGAGGLNLDNLWEWFSNLKKAVNTKPGLKFWGNVETFDQRFWTSAPLERVQKQLEIVNGYVGNLICFAYNHYNSPFVVNPAYHQAYLQYCRTGCLPIMDIPEKVKNAAVRKVAKGIEVSWIPNEMKAVDGYSIYRDGQLIMKLQIRDGQLPRTFVDAEGTVDNVYEVAVYNVIGKESAKVKAE
;
A
#
# COMPACT_ATOMS: atom_id res chain seq x y z
N MET A 1 -2.42 -16.33 67.01
CA MET A 1 -2.30 -16.16 65.54
C MET A 1 -3.64 -16.22 64.79
N LYS A 2 -4.74 -15.64 65.32
CA LYS A 2 -6.05 -15.65 64.61
C LYS A 2 -6.69 -14.27 64.40
N LYS A 3 -6.02 -13.18 64.80
CA LYS A 3 -6.50 -11.80 64.56
C LYS A 3 -5.68 -11.03 63.50
N SER A 4 -4.51 -11.53 63.11
CA SER A 4 -3.63 -10.88 62.11
C SER A 4 -3.90 -11.31 60.67
N LEU A 5 -4.66 -12.41 60.46
CA LEU A 5 -4.98 -12.91 59.11
C LEU A 5 -6.23 -12.24 58.51
N LEU A 6 -7.10 -11.65 59.35
CA LEU A 6 -8.32 -10.98 58.88
C LEU A 6 -8.04 -9.59 58.29
N TYR A 7 -7.00 -8.89 58.77
CA TYR A 7 -6.56 -7.62 58.20
C TYR A 7 -5.77 -7.79 56.88
N LEU A 8 -5.09 -8.93 56.67
CA LEU A 8 -4.37 -9.18 55.42
C LEU A 8 -5.30 -9.56 54.25
N ILE A 9 -6.47 -10.12 54.54
CA ILE A 9 -7.48 -10.49 53.53
C ILE A 9 -8.37 -9.29 53.16
N CYS A 10 -8.56 -8.31 54.06
CA CYS A 10 -9.26 -7.06 53.73
C CYS A 10 -8.42 -6.05 52.94
N CYS A 11 -7.08 -6.17 52.90
CA CYS A 11 -6.22 -5.27 52.13
C CYS A 11 -5.95 -5.72 50.68
N PHE A 12 -6.39 -6.91 50.26
CA PHE A 12 -6.30 -7.38 48.86
C PHE A 12 -7.63 -7.30 48.08
N ILE A 13 -8.72 -6.85 48.71
CA ILE A 13 -10.06 -6.74 48.08
C ILE A 13 -10.44 -5.29 47.72
N CYS A 14 -9.58 -4.30 47.97
CA CYS A 14 -9.86 -2.88 47.69
C CYS A 14 -9.14 -2.28 46.46
N PHE A 15 -8.71 -3.09 45.48
CA PHE A 15 -8.23 -2.60 44.17
C PHE A 15 -8.83 -3.36 42.97
N SER A 16 -10.07 -3.83 43.08
CA SER A 16 -10.85 -4.31 41.94
C SER A 16 -12.16 -3.54 41.84
N ALA A 17 -12.07 -2.22 41.70
CA ALA A 17 -13.16 -1.43 41.15
C ALA A 17 -13.05 -1.52 39.62
N PHE A 18 -13.83 -2.45 39.05
CA PHE A 18 -14.23 -2.57 37.65
C PHE A 18 -13.39 -1.78 36.61
N SER A 19 -12.28 -2.36 36.17
CA SER A 19 -11.86 -2.22 34.77
C SER A 19 -12.41 -3.45 34.05
N GLN A 20 -13.44 -3.27 33.24
CA GLN A 20 -13.92 -4.32 32.34
C GLN A 20 -12.80 -4.56 31.33
N ALA A 21 -12.01 -5.62 31.53
CA ALA A 21 -10.93 -5.97 30.62
C ALA A 21 -11.49 -6.07 29.19
N SER A 22 -10.97 -5.25 28.27
CA SER A 22 -11.49 -5.12 26.91
C SER A 22 -11.19 -6.37 26.08
N ASP A 23 -12.21 -7.13 25.67
CA ASP A 23 -12.09 -8.23 24.68
C ASP A 23 -12.23 -7.70 23.24
N LEU A 24 -11.49 -6.62 22.91
CA LEU A 24 -11.47 -6.12 21.53
C LEU A 24 -10.66 -7.07 20.66
N LYS A 25 -11.32 -7.72 19.70
CA LYS A 25 -10.70 -8.64 18.76
C LYS A 25 -11.32 -8.57 17.38
N PHE A 26 -10.54 -8.92 16.37
CA PHE A 26 -11.01 -9.04 15.00
C PHE A 26 -12.12 -10.10 14.89
N ARG A 27 -13.15 -9.83 14.07
CA ARG A 27 -14.14 -10.81 13.62
C ARG A 27 -13.88 -11.12 12.15
N ASP A 28 -13.49 -12.35 11.86
CA ASP A 28 -13.16 -12.81 10.51
C ASP A 28 -12.15 -11.91 9.78
N GLY A 29 -11.07 -11.55 10.49
CA GLY A 29 -10.00 -10.70 9.95
C GLY A 29 -10.34 -9.21 9.81
N LYS A 30 -11.54 -8.77 10.21
CA LYS A 30 -11.96 -7.36 10.22
C LYS A 30 -12.29 -6.84 11.61
N PHE A 31 -12.03 -5.55 11.84
CA PHE A 31 -12.43 -4.85 13.06
C PHE A 31 -13.02 -3.50 12.69
N LYS A 32 -14.28 -3.26 13.04
CA LYS A 32 -15.03 -2.09 12.60
C LYS A 32 -15.17 -1.06 13.72
N ILE A 33 -14.78 0.17 13.40
CA ILE A 33 -14.91 1.34 14.25
C ILE A 33 -15.92 2.30 13.62
N VAL A 34 -16.84 2.82 14.43
CA VAL A 34 -17.70 3.96 14.07
C VAL A 34 -17.25 5.17 14.87
N GLN A 35 -16.80 6.21 14.17
CA GLN A 35 -16.46 7.50 14.74
C GLN A 35 -17.70 8.40 14.75
N LEU A 36 -18.08 8.86 15.95
CA LEU A 36 -19.10 9.87 16.19
C LEU A 36 -18.40 11.14 16.64
N THR A 37 -18.77 12.29 16.10
CA THR A 37 -18.16 13.57 16.50
C THR A 37 -19.19 14.67 16.56
N ASP A 38 -18.96 15.65 17.43
CA ASP A 38 -19.73 16.88 17.47
C ASP A 38 -21.24 16.61 17.61
N LEU A 39 -21.60 15.79 18.61
CA LEU A 39 -23.01 15.49 18.89
C LEU A 39 -23.77 16.74 19.34
N HIS A 40 -23.03 17.65 20.00
CA HIS A 40 -23.54 18.94 20.47
C HIS A 40 -24.84 18.77 21.24
N TRP A 41 -24.90 17.78 22.13
CA TRP A 41 -26.10 17.51 22.91
C TRP A 41 -26.42 18.69 23.80
N VAL A 42 -27.64 19.24 23.65
CA VAL A 42 -28.16 20.31 24.49
C VAL A 42 -29.38 19.82 25.25
N GLU A 43 -29.30 19.72 26.58
CA GLU A 43 -30.39 19.27 27.44
C GLU A 43 -31.41 20.40 27.68
N SER A 44 -32.30 20.61 26.70
CA SER A 44 -33.44 21.52 26.79
C SER A 44 -34.60 21.08 25.88
N ASP A 45 -35.81 21.59 26.15
CA ASP A 45 -37.00 21.22 25.37
C ASP A 45 -36.93 21.67 23.91
N SER A 46 -36.30 22.82 23.63
CA SER A 46 -36.17 23.34 22.25
C SER A 46 -35.22 22.52 21.38
N TYR A 47 -34.32 21.74 21.98
CA TYR A 47 -33.38 20.87 21.27
C TYR A 47 -33.82 19.40 21.26
N LYS A 48 -34.90 19.05 21.96
CA LYS A 48 -35.39 17.67 22.08
C LYS A 48 -35.51 16.95 20.74
N LEU A 49 -36.14 17.57 19.74
CA LEU A 49 -36.29 16.94 18.43
C LEU A 49 -34.94 16.65 17.75
N LYS A 50 -33.99 17.59 17.83
CA LYS A 50 -32.65 17.44 17.25
C LYS A 50 -31.84 16.35 17.99
N ASN A 51 -31.94 16.32 19.32
CA ASN A 51 -31.34 15.28 20.14
C ASN A 51 -31.95 13.89 19.85
N ASP A 52 -33.27 13.82 19.66
CA ASP A 52 -33.98 12.59 19.29
C ASP A 52 -33.54 12.12 17.89
N SER A 53 -33.35 13.03 16.93
CA SER A 53 -32.77 12.71 15.60
C SER A 53 -31.33 12.19 15.70
N THR A 54 -30.51 12.78 16.57
CA THR A 54 -29.13 12.33 16.82
C THR A 54 -29.12 10.92 17.41
N CYS A 55 -29.96 10.66 18.41
CA CYS A 55 -30.16 9.32 18.97
C CYS A 55 -30.62 8.30 17.92
N HIS A 56 -31.52 8.70 17.02
CA HIS A 56 -32.02 7.84 15.96
C HIS A 56 -30.90 7.48 14.98
N LEU A 57 -30.12 8.47 14.52
CA LEU A 57 -28.96 8.25 13.65
C LEU A 57 -27.96 7.27 14.29
N ILE A 58 -27.59 7.48 15.55
CA ILE A 58 -26.63 6.61 16.26
C ILE A 58 -27.15 5.17 16.33
N ARG A 59 -28.43 4.98 16.70
CA ARG A 59 -29.02 3.63 16.78
C ARG A 59 -29.08 2.95 15.41
N GLU A 60 -29.46 3.66 14.36
CA GLU A 60 -29.51 3.10 13.01
C GLU A 60 -28.12 2.76 12.49
N VAL A 61 -27.12 3.61 12.71
CA VAL A 61 -25.74 3.32 12.35
C VAL A 61 -25.23 2.09 13.08
N ILE A 62 -25.42 1.99 14.40
CA ILE A 62 -25.00 0.80 15.16
C ILE A 62 -25.69 -0.46 14.62
N ARG A 63 -26.99 -0.38 14.31
CA ARG A 63 -27.76 -1.50 13.77
C ARG A 63 -27.28 -1.93 12.37
N ILE A 64 -26.97 -0.98 11.50
CA ILE A 64 -26.58 -1.23 10.11
C ILE A 64 -25.12 -1.66 10.01
N GLU A 65 -24.24 -0.98 10.74
CA GLU A 65 -22.81 -1.21 10.64
C GLU A 65 -22.32 -2.31 11.58
N ASP A 66 -23.02 -2.58 12.69
CA ASP A 66 -22.62 -3.56 13.70
C ASP A 66 -21.16 -3.38 14.15
N PRO A 67 -20.79 -2.20 14.69
CA PRO A 67 -19.40 -1.89 15.02
C PRO A 67 -18.86 -2.67 16.21
N ASP A 68 -17.58 -3.00 16.16
CA ASP A 68 -16.82 -3.57 17.29
C ASP A 68 -16.48 -2.52 18.35
N LEU A 69 -16.36 -1.26 17.93
CA LEU A 69 -16.06 -0.12 18.79
C LEU A 69 -16.71 1.16 18.24
N VAL A 70 -17.29 1.95 19.14
CA VAL A 70 -17.67 3.34 18.87
C VAL A 70 -16.65 4.29 19.50
N VAL A 71 -16.14 5.24 18.72
CA VAL A 71 -15.25 6.30 19.20
C VAL A 71 -15.99 7.62 19.14
N LEU A 72 -16.17 8.29 20.28
CA LEU A 72 -16.69 9.66 20.35
C LEU A 72 -15.53 10.65 20.37
N THR A 73 -15.36 11.44 19.30
CA THR A 73 -14.23 12.38 19.15
C THR A 73 -14.59 13.81 19.56
N GLY A 74 -15.08 13.99 20.79
CA GLY A 74 -15.28 15.30 21.41
C GLY A 74 -16.56 16.05 21.02
N ASP A 75 -16.82 17.11 21.79
CA ASP A 75 -18.01 17.96 21.73
C ASP A 75 -19.31 17.16 21.75
N VAL A 76 -19.41 16.30 22.76
CA VAL A 76 -20.49 15.34 22.91
C VAL A 76 -21.67 15.98 23.62
N VAL A 77 -21.45 16.59 24.79
CA VAL A 77 -22.48 17.28 25.57
C VAL A 77 -21.99 18.68 25.90
N VAL A 78 -22.70 19.69 25.37
CA VAL A 78 -22.23 21.09 25.32
C VAL A 78 -23.16 22.02 26.10
N SER A 79 -23.92 21.48 27.06
CA SER A 79 -24.88 22.24 27.86
C SER A 79 -24.87 21.83 29.32
N TRP A 80 -25.40 22.70 30.18
CA TRP A 80 -25.76 22.39 31.57
C TRP A 80 -26.67 21.16 31.68
N ASN A 81 -26.70 20.56 32.87
CA ASN A 81 -27.26 19.23 33.13
C ASN A 81 -26.49 18.14 32.35
N ALA A 82 -25.17 18.29 32.23
CA ALA A 82 -24.32 17.45 31.41
C ALA A 82 -24.48 15.96 31.75
N LYS A 83 -24.55 15.63 33.05
CA LYS A 83 -24.77 14.26 33.52
C LYS A 83 -26.01 13.60 32.89
N LYS A 84 -27.11 14.34 32.72
CA LYS A 84 -28.36 13.84 32.14
C LYS A 84 -28.22 13.61 30.63
N GLY A 85 -27.48 14.48 29.93
CA GLY A 85 -27.12 14.28 28.53
C GLY A 85 -26.27 13.02 28.35
N TRP A 86 -25.19 12.90 29.13
CA TRP A 86 -24.33 11.71 29.15
C TRP A 86 -25.09 10.43 29.52
N GLU A 87 -26.03 10.49 30.48
CA GLU A 87 -26.90 9.35 30.80
C GLU A 87 -27.71 8.86 29.60
N LYS A 88 -28.36 9.78 28.86
CA LYS A 88 -29.16 9.42 27.69
C LYS A 88 -28.31 8.83 26.56
N LEU A 89 -27.12 9.40 26.31
CA LEU A 89 -26.22 8.93 25.26
C LEU A 89 -25.61 7.57 25.62
N THR A 90 -25.05 7.42 26.82
CA THR A 90 -24.42 6.17 27.26
C THR A 90 -25.41 5.02 27.42
N LYS A 91 -26.70 5.33 27.68
CA LYS A 91 -27.78 4.34 27.66
C LYS A 91 -27.92 3.66 26.30
N ILE A 92 -27.68 4.35 25.19
CA ILE A 92 -27.73 3.74 23.84
C ILE A 92 -26.73 2.58 23.77
N PHE A 93 -25.47 2.82 24.14
CA PHE A 93 -24.41 1.81 24.09
C PHE A 93 -24.64 0.66 25.07
N GLY A 94 -25.26 0.93 26.22
CA GLY A 94 -25.72 -0.10 27.15
C GLY A 94 -26.82 -0.99 26.56
N GLU A 95 -27.80 -0.40 25.87
CA GLU A 95 -28.90 -1.12 25.21
C GLU A 95 -28.41 -1.93 24.00
N THR A 96 -27.52 -1.37 23.19
CA THR A 96 -26.97 -2.03 22.00
C THR A 96 -25.80 -2.96 22.31
N LYS A 97 -25.30 -2.96 23.55
CA LYS A 97 -24.14 -3.72 24.01
C LYS A 97 -22.85 -3.41 23.22
N THR A 98 -22.69 -2.15 22.84
CA THR A 98 -21.61 -1.69 21.97
C THR A 98 -20.51 -1.06 22.81
N PRO A 99 -19.27 -1.58 22.78
CA PRO A 99 -18.12 -0.92 23.40
C PRO A 99 -17.92 0.50 22.87
N PHE A 100 -17.61 1.44 23.75
CA PHE A 100 -17.33 2.82 23.35
C PHE A 100 -16.19 3.47 24.12
N VAL A 101 -15.54 4.44 23.49
CA VAL A 101 -14.47 5.26 24.07
C VAL A 101 -14.68 6.72 23.70
N VAL A 102 -14.27 7.63 24.57
CA VAL A 102 -14.48 9.08 24.44
C VAL A 102 -13.13 9.80 24.46
N THR A 103 -12.92 10.72 23.52
CA THR A 103 -11.99 11.84 23.68
C THR A 103 -12.80 13.11 23.90
N PHE A 104 -12.32 14.02 24.74
CA PHE A 104 -13.04 15.26 25.02
C PHE A 104 -12.71 16.34 23.99
N GLY A 105 -13.72 17.16 23.70
CA GLY A 105 -13.59 18.39 22.92
C GLY A 105 -13.58 19.64 23.79
N ASN A 106 -13.41 20.79 23.16
CA ASN A 106 -13.32 22.07 23.87
C ASN A 106 -14.63 22.45 24.56
N HIS A 107 -15.79 22.01 24.05
CA HIS A 107 -17.08 22.35 24.67
C HIS A 107 -17.53 21.39 25.78
N ASP A 108 -16.93 20.19 25.90
CA ASP A 108 -17.38 19.20 26.90
C ASP A 108 -17.15 19.67 28.35
N GLU A 109 -16.08 20.45 28.60
CA GLU A 109 -15.81 21.06 29.90
C GLU A 109 -16.50 22.40 30.14
N GLU A 110 -17.18 22.97 29.12
CA GLU A 110 -17.94 24.22 29.22
C GLU A 110 -19.35 24.01 29.81
N THR A 111 -19.46 23.07 30.75
CA THR A 111 -20.72 22.63 31.35
C THR A 111 -20.67 22.67 32.89
N ASP A 112 -21.66 22.08 33.56
CA ASP A 112 -21.64 21.86 35.02
C ASP A 112 -20.72 20.70 35.46
N MET A 113 -19.99 20.07 34.51
CA MET A 113 -18.99 19.04 34.77
C MET A 113 -17.70 19.34 33.99
N ASN A 114 -16.54 19.17 34.62
CA ASN A 114 -15.26 19.16 33.91
C ASN A 114 -14.92 17.76 33.36
N ASN A 115 -13.94 17.66 32.45
CA ASN A 115 -13.57 16.39 31.80
C ASN A 115 -13.23 15.26 32.79
N ALA A 116 -12.58 15.55 33.92
CA ALA A 116 -12.27 14.55 34.94
C ALA A 116 -13.54 14.00 35.62
N GLN A 117 -14.50 14.88 35.95
CA GLN A 117 -15.80 14.47 36.50
C GLN A 117 -16.64 13.69 35.48
N ILE A 118 -16.56 14.06 34.20
CA ILE A 118 -17.21 13.32 33.12
C ILE A 118 -16.58 11.94 33.00
N LEU A 119 -15.24 11.83 33.00
CA LEU A 119 -14.53 10.56 32.95
C LEU A 119 -14.92 9.65 34.14
N ASP A 120 -14.89 10.18 35.36
CA ASP A 120 -15.31 9.44 36.56
C ASP A 120 -16.73 8.85 36.39
N TYR A 121 -17.64 9.65 35.81
CA TYR A 121 -18.99 9.20 35.51
C TYR A 121 -19.03 8.13 34.41
N LEU A 122 -18.28 8.31 33.32
CA LEU A 122 -18.19 7.36 32.20
C LEU A 122 -17.64 6.00 32.65
N CYS A 123 -16.66 5.97 33.55
CA CYS A 123 -16.12 4.74 34.11
C CYS A 123 -17.17 3.93 34.92
N THR A 124 -18.30 4.53 35.32
CA THR A 124 -19.43 3.81 35.95
C THR A 124 -20.42 3.22 34.94
N ARG A 125 -20.28 3.53 33.64
CA ARG A 125 -21.22 3.11 32.60
C ARG A 125 -20.79 1.76 32.00
N PRO A 126 -21.74 0.85 31.69
CA PRO A 126 -21.41 -0.39 31.00
C PRO A 126 -20.84 -0.11 29.62
N TYR A 127 -19.92 -0.96 29.14
CA TYR A 127 -19.30 -0.87 27.82
C TYR A 127 -18.37 0.34 27.58
N ASN A 128 -18.16 1.21 28.57
CA ASN A 128 -17.12 2.25 28.48
C ASN A 128 -15.72 1.64 28.54
N LEU A 129 -14.85 2.04 27.62
CA LEU A 129 -13.43 1.68 27.59
C LEU A 129 -12.49 2.87 27.86
N THR A 130 -13.03 4.07 28.12
CA THR A 130 -12.24 5.27 28.42
C THR A 130 -11.64 5.20 29.82
N TYR A 131 -10.37 5.55 29.96
CA TYR A 131 -9.64 5.65 31.24
C TYR A 131 -8.48 6.66 31.13
N ASP A 132 -7.81 6.97 32.24
CA ASP A 132 -6.52 7.68 32.21
C ASP A 132 -5.37 6.68 32.32
N ALA A 133 -4.52 6.63 31.30
CA ALA A 133 -3.45 5.64 31.22
C ALA A 133 -2.30 5.86 32.21
N GLU A 134 -2.08 7.09 32.66
CA GLU A 134 -1.04 7.43 33.62
C GLU A 134 -1.47 8.63 34.47
N LYS A 135 -1.14 8.59 35.77
CA LYS A 135 -1.39 9.73 36.67
C LYS A 135 -0.50 10.91 36.28
N GLY A 136 -1.08 12.09 36.20
CA GLY A 136 -0.34 13.33 35.90
C GLY A 136 -0.18 13.63 34.41
N LEU A 137 -0.82 12.86 33.53
CA LEU A 137 -1.04 13.31 32.15
C LEU A 137 -1.93 14.55 32.14
N SER A 138 -1.66 15.45 31.20
CA SER A 138 -2.49 16.62 30.99
C SER A 138 -3.79 16.23 30.30
N GLY A 139 -4.92 16.78 30.77
CA GLY A 139 -6.26 16.44 30.26
C GLY A 139 -6.83 15.20 30.96
N SER A 140 -7.86 14.61 30.38
CA SER A 140 -8.55 13.42 30.89
C SER A 140 -8.94 12.47 29.77
N GLY A 141 -8.98 11.17 30.05
CA GLY A 141 -9.34 10.14 29.07
C GLY A 141 -8.21 9.78 28.11
N ASN A 142 -6.98 10.19 28.42
CA ASN A 142 -5.80 9.83 27.62
C ASN A 142 -5.53 8.33 27.79
N CYS A 143 -5.89 7.53 26.79
CA CYS A 143 -5.80 6.08 26.87
C CYS A 143 -5.37 5.39 25.59
N MET A 144 -5.01 4.12 25.76
CA MET A 144 -4.63 3.23 24.67
C MET A 144 -5.41 1.93 24.77
N LEU A 145 -5.93 1.45 23.64
CA LEU A 145 -6.60 0.16 23.53
C LEU A 145 -5.88 -0.72 22.50
N THR A 146 -5.75 -2.01 22.77
CA THR A 146 -5.18 -2.97 21.82
C THR A 146 -6.28 -3.83 21.21
N VAL A 147 -6.20 -4.09 19.91
CA VAL A 147 -7.08 -5.05 19.22
C VAL A 147 -6.32 -6.35 19.00
N ARG A 148 -6.92 -7.46 19.45
CA ARG A 148 -6.35 -8.80 19.35
C ARG A 148 -6.78 -9.50 18.07
N SER A 149 -5.99 -10.48 17.64
CA SER A 149 -6.32 -11.39 16.54
C SER A 149 -7.68 -12.06 16.68
N SER A 150 -8.25 -12.58 15.59
CA SER A 150 -9.55 -13.28 15.65
C SER A 150 -9.57 -14.48 16.60
N ASP A 151 -8.43 -15.16 16.75
CA ASP A 151 -8.23 -16.26 17.72
C ASP A 151 -7.88 -15.78 19.14
N ALA A 152 -7.79 -14.45 19.34
CA ALA A 152 -7.35 -13.76 20.53
C ALA A 152 -5.95 -14.15 21.04
N THR A 153 -5.06 -14.74 20.23
CA THR A 153 -3.73 -15.17 20.70
C THR A 153 -2.67 -14.07 20.68
N SER A 154 -2.86 -13.00 19.89
CA SER A 154 -1.84 -11.96 19.68
C SER A 154 -2.43 -10.56 19.53
N GLU A 155 -1.63 -9.53 19.81
CA GLU A 155 -2.00 -8.15 19.52
C GLU A 155 -1.71 -7.82 18.04
N LYS A 156 -2.66 -7.15 17.40
CA LYS A 156 -2.62 -6.84 15.97
C LYS A 156 -2.61 -5.34 15.72
N TRP A 157 -3.40 -4.56 16.47
CA TRP A 157 -3.49 -3.11 16.33
C TRP A 157 -3.51 -2.38 17.67
N VAL A 158 -3.17 -1.09 17.65
CA VAL A 158 -3.27 -0.17 18.79
C VAL A 158 -4.09 1.06 18.43
N LEU A 159 -4.97 1.49 19.32
CA LEU A 159 -5.75 2.72 19.19
C LEU A 159 -5.33 3.67 20.31
N TYR A 160 -4.89 4.87 19.96
CA TYR A 160 -4.50 5.93 20.90
C TYR A 160 -5.58 7.02 20.94
N PHE A 161 -5.94 7.45 22.14
CA PHE A 161 -6.95 8.47 22.40
C PHE A 161 -6.30 9.59 23.21
N PHE A 162 -6.38 10.82 22.71
CA PHE A 162 -5.80 11.99 23.37
C PHE A 162 -6.88 13.00 23.73
N ASP A 163 -6.71 13.63 24.88
CA ASP A 163 -7.38 14.89 25.19
C ASP A 163 -6.65 16.03 24.46
N SER A 164 -7.32 16.68 23.51
CA SER A 164 -6.77 17.81 22.77
C SER A 164 -6.93 19.15 23.48
N HIS A 165 -7.49 19.16 24.69
CA HIS A 165 -7.76 20.33 25.53
C HIS A 165 -8.83 21.26 24.94
N ASN A 166 -8.98 22.43 25.56
CA ASN A 166 -9.94 23.47 25.20
C ASN A 166 -9.21 24.67 24.57
N ASN A 167 -9.55 25.88 24.99
CA ASN A 167 -8.98 27.14 24.54
C ASN A 167 -7.75 27.50 25.35
N THR A 168 -6.73 28.07 24.70
CA THR A 168 -5.58 28.61 25.44
C THR A 168 -6.01 29.83 26.26
N LYS A 169 -5.55 29.89 27.52
CA LYS A 169 -5.73 31.07 28.37
C LYS A 169 -4.87 32.25 27.89
N ASP A 170 -3.75 31.96 27.25
CA ASP A 170 -2.86 32.96 26.65
C ASP A 170 -3.15 33.07 25.15
N ARG A 171 -3.94 34.09 24.80
CA ARG A 171 -4.37 34.36 23.42
C ARG A 171 -3.23 34.81 22.49
N SER A 172 -2.05 35.12 23.02
CA SER A 172 -0.89 35.41 22.17
C SER A 172 -0.41 34.18 21.38
N PHE A 173 -0.77 32.98 21.83
CA PHE A 173 -0.50 31.71 21.15
C PHE A 173 -1.67 31.20 20.29
N GLY A 174 -2.66 32.06 20.00
CA GLY A 174 -3.83 31.71 19.21
C GLY A 174 -5.08 31.43 20.05
N TYR A 175 -6.02 30.69 19.48
CA TYR A 175 -7.33 30.45 20.11
C TYR A 175 -7.40 29.11 20.84
N TYR A 176 -7.07 28.02 20.13
CA TYR A 176 -7.13 26.67 20.68
C TYR A 176 -5.84 26.27 21.39
N ASP A 177 -5.99 25.48 22.43
CA ASP A 177 -4.87 24.86 23.13
C ASP A 177 -4.36 23.62 22.36
N TRP A 178 -3.25 23.04 22.80
CA TRP A 178 -2.53 21.98 22.09
C TRP A 178 -2.21 20.79 23.00
N ILE A 179 -2.00 19.63 22.38
CA ILE A 179 -1.53 18.42 23.05
C ILE A 179 -0.17 18.67 23.71
N LYS A 180 -0.05 18.34 24.99
CA LYS A 180 1.11 18.66 25.84
C LYS A 180 2.24 17.65 25.69
N HIS A 181 3.45 18.07 26.05
CA HIS A 181 4.65 17.24 25.94
C HIS A 181 4.58 15.94 26.77
N ASN A 182 3.95 15.95 27.95
CA ASN A 182 3.78 14.72 28.74
C ASN A 182 2.86 13.70 28.05
N GLN A 183 1.84 14.13 27.30
CA GLN A 183 1.01 13.24 26.49
C GLN A 183 1.82 12.65 25.32
N ILE A 184 2.66 13.45 24.65
CA ILE A 184 3.56 12.97 23.59
C ILE A 184 4.57 11.96 24.15
N GLU A 185 5.17 12.26 25.31
CA GLU A 185 6.12 11.37 25.97
C GLU A 185 5.46 10.04 26.35
N TRP A 186 4.24 10.09 26.90
CA TRP A 186 3.44 8.91 27.22
C TRP A 186 3.18 8.04 25.98
N TYR A 187 2.75 8.65 24.87
CA TYR A 187 2.55 7.94 23.62
C TYR A 187 3.85 7.25 23.17
N ARG A 188 4.96 7.99 23.12
CA ARG A 188 6.26 7.44 22.68
C ARG A 188 6.72 6.27 23.55
N LYS A 189 6.54 6.35 24.86
CA LYS A 189 6.84 5.27 25.81
C LYS A 189 5.93 4.07 25.58
N SER A 190 4.64 4.30 25.39
CA SER A 190 3.63 3.26 25.14
C SER A 190 3.90 2.52 23.83
N SER A 191 4.12 3.24 22.73
CA SER A 191 4.52 2.69 21.43
C SER A 191 5.76 1.80 21.52
N SER A 192 6.80 2.27 22.23
CA SER A 192 8.04 1.51 22.41
C SER A 192 7.82 0.24 23.22
N ARG A 193 6.98 0.30 24.27
CA ARG A 193 6.61 -0.86 25.10
C ARG A 193 5.83 -1.90 24.32
N VAL A 194 4.85 -1.48 23.50
CA VAL A 194 4.07 -2.36 22.63
C VAL A 194 4.98 -3.03 21.60
N THR A 195 5.86 -2.26 20.97
CA THR A 195 6.82 -2.77 19.98
C THR A 195 7.74 -3.82 20.61
N ALA A 196 8.30 -3.54 21.79
CA ALA A 196 9.19 -4.45 22.49
C ALA A 196 8.51 -5.78 22.86
N ARG A 197 7.28 -5.74 23.41
CA ARG A 197 6.57 -6.96 23.83
C ARG A 197 6.08 -7.81 22.65
N ASN A 198 5.75 -7.19 21.52
CA ASN A 198 5.31 -7.88 20.30
C ASN A 198 6.45 -8.24 19.35
N LYS A 199 7.68 -7.77 19.61
CA LYS A 199 8.87 -7.93 18.76
C LYS A 199 8.70 -7.37 17.34
N ARG A 200 7.69 -6.53 17.13
CA ARG A 200 7.35 -5.86 15.87
C ARG A 200 6.55 -4.61 16.17
N ILE A 201 6.61 -3.63 15.28
CA ILE A 201 5.74 -2.46 15.30
C ILE A 201 4.34 -2.93 14.89
N LEU A 202 3.31 -2.53 15.64
CA LEU A 202 1.91 -2.79 15.29
C LEU A 202 1.30 -1.55 14.63
N PRO A 203 0.51 -1.71 13.56
CA PRO A 203 -0.25 -0.59 13.00
C PRO A 203 -1.17 0.00 14.06
N SER A 204 -1.28 1.33 14.05
CA SER A 204 -1.99 2.09 15.07
C SER A 204 -2.79 3.24 14.49
N LEU A 205 -3.85 3.65 15.18
CA LEU A 205 -4.62 4.85 14.86
C LEU A 205 -4.61 5.81 16.06
N ALA A 206 -4.72 7.11 15.79
CA ALA A 206 -4.86 8.14 16.82
C ALA A 206 -6.19 8.89 16.66
N PHE A 207 -6.85 9.17 17.78
CA PHE A 207 -8.13 9.89 17.84
C PHE A 207 -8.04 11.03 18.87
N PHE A 208 -8.55 12.20 18.51
CA PHE A 208 -8.73 13.35 19.39
C PHE A 208 -9.65 14.38 18.73
N HIS A 209 -10.03 15.45 19.43
CA HIS A 209 -11.06 16.37 18.93
C HIS A 209 -10.49 17.49 18.03
N ILE A 210 -9.61 18.34 18.57
CA ILE A 210 -9.07 19.51 17.86
C ILE A 210 -7.99 19.06 16.85
N PRO A 211 -8.06 19.49 15.58
CA PRO A 211 -7.12 19.08 14.55
C PRO A 211 -5.68 19.55 14.83
N LEU A 212 -4.71 18.82 14.27
CA LEU A 212 -3.30 19.26 14.27
C LEU A 212 -3.04 20.35 13.21
N PRO A 213 -2.01 21.20 13.38
CA PRO A 213 -1.57 22.14 12.35
C PRO A 213 -1.34 21.49 10.98
N GLU A 214 -0.89 20.23 10.96
CA GLU A 214 -0.67 19.46 9.74
C GLU A 214 -1.96 19.16 8.96
N HIS A 215 -3.15 19.18 9.57
CA HIS A 215 -4.41 19.04 8.84
C HIS A 215 -4.64 20.23 7.90
N GLU A 216 -4.35 21.45 8.35
CA GLU A 216 -4.46 22.64 7.50
C GLU A 216 -3.46 22.58 6.34
N THR A 217 -2.23 22.12 6.60
CA THR A 217 -1.23 21.94 5.53
C THR A 217 -1.69 20.87 4.52
N ALA A 218 -2.21 19.75 5.02
CA ALA A 218 -2.68 18.63 4.21
C ALA A 218 -3.88 19.00 3.32
N ARG A 219 -4.77 19.87 3.81
CA ARG A 219 -5.98 20.34 3.10
C ARG A 219 -5.69 20.93 1.70
N TRP A 220 -4.47 21.42 1.49
CA TRP A 220 -4.03 22.04 0.24
C TRP A 220 -3.30 21.09 -0.73
N THR A 221 -3.15 19.82 -0.38
CA THR A 221 -2.56 18.80 -1.26
C THR A 221 -3.58 18.26 -2.26
N CYS A 222 -3.15 17.75 -3.42
CA CYS A 222 -4.02 17.20 -4.49
C CYS A 222 -4.42 15.72 -4.30
N ARG A 223 -4.50 15.24 -3.06
CA ARG A 223 -4.68 13.82 -2.71
C ARG A 223 -5.82 13.60 -1.70
N GLU A 224 -6.79 14.48 -1.71
CA GLU A 224 -7.91 14.52 -0.79
C GLU A 224 -9.11 13.66 -1.23
N PHE A 225 -9.85 13.16 -0.25
CA PHE A 225 -11.14 12.48 -0.41
C PHE A 225 -12.13 13.06 0.59
N GLY A 226 -13.33 13.43 0.16
CA GLY A 226 -14.35 14.04 1.01
C GLY A 226 -14.43 15.56 0.89
N GLU A 227 -15.13 16.19 1.82
CA GLU A 227 -15.53 17.59 1.80
C GLU A 227 -14.66 18.45 2.73
N LYS A 228 -14.27 19.64 2.24
CA LYS A 228 -13.42 20.62 2.94
C LYS A 228 -14.01 22.03 2.87
N GLN A 229 -15.22 22.19 3.39
CA GLN A 229 -16.02 23.40 3.15
C GLN A 229 -15.74 24.53 4.14
N GLU A 230 -14.79 24.36 5.07
CA GLU A 230 -14.26 25.42 5.92
C GLU A 230 -12.76 25.28 6.20
N GLY A 231 -12.17 26.32 6.79
CA GLY A 231 -10.77 26.29 7.24
C GLY A 231 -10.57 25.34 8.42
N VAL A 232 -9.33 24.92 8.67
CA VAL A 232 -9.01 24.06 9.81
C VAL A 232 -8.75 24.89 11.06
N CYS A 233 -9.50 24.62 12.13
CA CYS A 233 -9.36 25.27 13.44
C CYS A 233 -8.30 24.57 14.32
N ALA A 234 -7.05 24.53 13.86
CA ALA A 234 -5.92 23.97 14.61
C ALA A 234 -5.30 24.98 15.60
N PRO A 235 -4.59 24.52 16.64
CA PRO A 235 -3.77 25.42 17.48
C PRO A 235 -2.62 26.02 16.67
N SER A 236 -2.18 27.23 17.03
CA SER A 236 -1.03 27.86 16.37
C SER A 236 0.31 27.22 16.78
N VAL A 237 0.34 26.50 17.90
CA VAL A 237 1.54 25.86 18.44
C VAL A 237 1.59 24.40 17.99
N ASN A 238 2.67 24.04 17.28
CA ASN A 238 2.97 22.65 16.96
C ASN A 238 3.91 22.06 18.02
N THR A 239 3.42 21.06 18.77
CA THR A 239 4.18 20.41 19.84
C THR A 239 4.97 19.18 19.42
N GLY A 240 4.90 18.77 18.15
CA GLY A 240 5.66 17.62 17.63
C GLY A 240 4.98 16.26 17.85
N LEU A 241 3.65 16.21 17.99
CA LEU A 241 2.95 14.92 18.03
C LEU A 241 3.03 14.21 16.68
N TYR A 242 2.77 14.92 15.57
CA TYR A 242 2.86 14.34 14.23
C TYR A 242 4.27 13.84 13.89
N SER A 243 5.32 14.60 14.24
CA SER A 243 6.70 14.13 14.09
C SER A 243 6.98 12.88 14.93
N SER A 244 6.39 12.77 16.13
CA SER A 244 6.49 11.56 16.93
C SER A 244 5.83 10.35 16.26
N PHE A 245 4.71 10.52 15.55
CA PHE A 245 4.10 9.46 14.75
C PHE A 245 5.02 8.99 13.62
N ILE A 246 5.66 9.92 12.90
CA ILE A 246 6.64 9.59 11.85
C ILE A 246 7.81 8.80 12.42
N GLU A 247 8.37 9.23 13.55
CA GLU A 247 9.53 8.58 14.17
C GLU A 247 9.22 7.19 14.70
N LYS A 248 8.03 6.98 15.25
CA LYS A 248 7.60 5.69 15.81
C LYS A 248 7.05 4.72 14.76
N ARG A 249 6.53 5.24 13.64
CA ARG A 249 6.06 4.48 12.45
C ARG A 249 4.86 3.57 12.70
N ASP A 250 4.29 3.61 13.90
CA ASP A 250 3.14 2.78 14.30
C ASP A 250 1.81 3.43 13.91
N VAL A 251 1.64 4.73 14.14
CA VAL A 251 0.42 5.47 13.78
C VAL A 251 0.35 5.70 12.28
N ILE A 252 -0.70 5.18 11.65
CA ILE A 252 -0.92 5.25 10.20
C ILE A 252 -2.16 6.07 9.80
N GLY A 253 -2.99 6.44 10.77
CA GLY A 253 -4.15 7.29 10.58
C GLY A 253 -4.46 8.11 11.84
N VAL A 254 -4.81 9.38 11.63
CA VAL A 254 -5.18 10.34 12.67
C VAL A 254 -6.58 10.86 12.36
N PHE A 255 -7.51 10.70 13.31
CA PHE A 255 -8.92 11.01 13.14
C PHE A 255 -9.37 12.07 14.14
N VAL A 256 -9.94 13.16 13.61
CA VAL A 256 -10.33 14.35 14.37
C VAL A 256 -11.79 14.77 14.14
N GLY A 257 -12.27 15.72 14.93
CA GLY A 257 -13.62 16.30 14.85
C GLY A 257 -13.58 17.81 14.62
N HIS A 258 -14.38 18.55 15.39
CA HIS A 258 -14.27 20.00 15.61
C HIS A 258 -14.77 20.89 14.46
N ASP A 259 -14.25 20.72 13.24
CA ASP A 259 -14.70 21.51 12.07
C ASP A 259 -15.88 20.79 11.38
N HIS A 260 -17.11 21.26 11.61
CA HIS A 260 -18.35 20.57 11.24
C HIS A 260 -18.65 20.45 9.74
N ASN A 261 -18.01 21.27 8.91
CA ASN A 261 -18.14 21.30 7.46
C ASN A 261 -16.94 20.63 6.75
N ASN A 262 -16.10 19.94 7.51
CA ASN A 262 -15.02 19.12 7.02
C ASN A 262 -15.29 17.64 7.32
N ASP A 263 -15.09 16.78 6.34
CA ASP A 263 -15.02 15.32 6.51
C ASP A 263 -13.91 14.71 5.66
N TYR A 264 -13.01 15.53 5.15
CA TYR A 264 -11.99 15.09 4.23
C TYR A 264 -10.97 14.15 4.90
N MET A 265 -10.25 13.43 4.05
CA MET A 265 -9.13 12.57 4.37
C MET A 265 -8.01 12.87 3.38
N VAL A 266 -6.77 12.97 3.86
CA VAL A 266 -5.58 13.17 3.03
C VAL A 266 -4.55 12.08 3.31
N ASP A 267 -4.14 11.39 2.25
CA ASP A 267 -3.02 10.45 2.25
C ASP A 267 -1.69 11.19 2.03
N LEU A 268 -0.91 11.36 3.10
CA LEU A 268 0.43 11.96 3.06
C LEU A 268 1.48 10.91 2.66
N ASP A 269 1.55 10.65 1.35
CA ASP A 269 2.55 9.78 0.70
C ASP A 269 2.56 8.31 1.13
N GLY A 270 1.43 7.79 1.61
CA GLY A 270 1.26 6.41 2.07
C GLY A 270 1.87 6.15 3.44
N ASN A 271 2.19 7.18 4.21
CA ASN A 271 2.82 7.05 5.52
C ASN A 271 1.79 7.18 6.64
N ILE A 272 1.10 8.31 6.68
CA ILE A 272 0.08 8.63 7.68
C ILE A 272 -1.07 9.34 6.97
N THR A 273 -2.29 8.94 7.29
CA THR A 273 -3.46 9.69 6.87
C THR A 273 -3.90 10.68 7.96
N LEU A 274 -4.30 11.89 7.55
CA LEU A 274 -5.03 12.85 8.38
C LEU A 274 -6.49 12.91 7.93
N ALA A 275 -7.45 12.74 8.85
CA ALA A 275 -8.86 12.60 8.51
C ALA A 275 -9.80 13.27 9.51
N TYR A 276 -10.87 13.89 8.99
CA TYR A 276 -12.00 14.38 9.78
C TYR A 276 -13.12 13.36 9.86
N GLY A 277 -13.75 13.27 11.03
CA GLY A 277 -15.05 12.65 11.21
C GLY A 277 -16.16 13.53 10.62
N ARG A 278 -17.26 12.91 10.18
CA ARG A 278 -18.47 13.64 9.78
C ARG A 278 -19.25 14.03 11.03
N LYS A 279 -19.62 15.31 11.16
CA LYS A 279 -20.52 15.76 12.25
C LYS A 279 -21.76 14.88 12.33
N THR A 280 -22.00 14.36 13.53
CA THR A 280 -23.11 13.44 13.80
C THR A 280 -24.32 14.16 14.41
N GLY A 281 -24.09 15.18 15.25
CA GLY A 281 -25.15 15.90 15.96
C GLY A 281 -26.07 16.74 15.06
N TYR A 282 -27.39 16.58 15.21
CA TYR A 282 -28.37 17.46 14.57
C TYR A 282 -28.47 18.87 15.18
N PRO A 283 -28.13 19.11 16.46
CA PRO A 283 -27.90 20.46 16.95
C PRO A 283 -26.78 21.16 16.17
N SER A 284 -27.17 22.14 15.34
CA SER A 284 -26.21 23.00 14.64
C SER A 284 -25.63 24.05 15.58
N ALA A 285 -24.32 24.25 15.52
CA ALA A 285 -23.63 25.34 16.20
C ALA A 285 -23.58 26.60 15.33
N TYR A 286 -23.43 26.43 14.02
CA TYR A 286 -23.37 27.50 13.03
C TYR A 286 -23.98 27.04 11.69
N ASN A 287 -23.74 27.78 10.61
CA ASN A 287 -24.18 27.40 9.28
C ASN A 287 -23.42 26.15 8.80
N GLU A 288 -24.05 25.00 8.95
CA GLU A 288 -23.49 23.69 8.64
C GLU A 288 -24.15 23.13 7.37
N THR A 289 -23.35 22.78 6.38
CA THR A 289 -23.80 22.44 5.02
C THR A 289 -23.84 20.94 4.75
N LEU A 290 -23.04 20.15 5.48
CA LEU A 290 -22.96 18.70 5.31
C LEU A 290 -24.14 17.97 5.98
N SER A 291 -24.59 16.87 5.38
CA SER A 291 -25.58 15.98 6.00
C SER A 291 -25.00 15.32 7.26
N ARG A 292 -25.86 15.06 8.25
CA ARG A 292 -25.44 14.37 9.49
C ARG A 292 -25.13 12.91 9.23
N GLY A 293 -23.99 12.47 9.73
CA GLY A 293 -23.51 11.13 9.51
C GLY A 293 -22.38 10.76 10.45
N VAL A 294 -21.64 9.74 10.05
CA VAL A 294 -20.54 9.15 10.81
C VAL A 294 -19.40 8.79 9.86
N ARG A 295 -18.19 8.67 10.39
CA ARG A 295 -17.12 7.98 9.67
C ARG A 295 -17.05 6.53 10.15
N VAL A 296 -16.97 5.60 9.21
CA VAL A 296 -16.72 4.18 9.49
C VAL A 296 -15.28 3.87 9.11
N ILE A 297 -14.59 3.08 9.92
CA ILE A 297 -13.20 2.66 9.73
C ILE A 297 -13.13 1.15 9.93
N ASN A 298 -12.63 0.42 8.94
CA ASN A 298 -12.46 -1.04 9.01
C ASN A 298 -10.97 -1.37 8.99
N LEU A 299 -10.46 -1.95 10.08
CA LEU A 299 -9.09 -2.43 10.16
C LEU A 299 -9.00 -3.84 9.57
N HIS A 300 -7.81 -4.19 9.06
CA HIS A 300 -7.49 -5.53 8.57
C HIS A 300 -6.46 -6.21 9.50
N GLU A 301 -6.69 -7.47 9.86
CA GLU A 301 -5.94 -8.13 10.93
C GLU A 301 -4.43 -8.26 10.67
N ASP A 302 -4.05 -8.61 9.43
CA ASP A 302 -2.67 -9.00 9.09
C ASP A 302 -1.93 -7.98 8.21
N GLU A 303 -2.55 -6.84 7.93
CA GLU A 303 -2.02 -5.78 7.09
C GLU A 303 -2.09 -4.43 7.80
N SER A 304 -1.12 -3.54 7.53
CA SER A 304 -1.18 -2.14 7.97
C SER A 304 -2.13 -1.35 7.05
N VAL A 305 -3.37 -1.81 6.96
CA VAL A 305 -4.39 -1.36 6.01
C VAL A 305 -5.67 -1.06 6.77
N PHE A 306 -6.35 0.02 6.40
CA PHE A 306 -7.72 0.26 6.83
C PHE A 306 -8.57 0.82 5.68
N ASP A 307 -9.84 0.45 5.65
CA ASP A 307 -10.83 1.10 4.81
C ASP A 307 -11.57 2.16 5.60
N THR A 308 -12.00 3.23 4.95
CA THR A 308 -12.90 4.20 5.57
C THR A 308 -13.88 4.78 4.56
N TYR A 309 -15.04 5.15 5.05
CA TYR A 309 -16.08 5.82 4.29
C TYR A 309 -16.96 6.63 5.24
N ILE A 310 -17.75 7.52 4.66
CA ILE A 310 -18.78 8.23 5.39
C ILE A 310 -20.12 7.53 5.20
N ARG A 311 -20.89 7.39 6.29
CA ARG A 311 -22.27 6.94 6.26
C ARG A 311 -23.21 7.99 6.81
N ASP A 312 -24.32 8.21 6.12
CA ASP A 312 -25.52 8.82 6.69
C ASP A 312 -26.73 7.88 6.55
N LEU A 313 -27.94 8.36 6.85
CA LEU A 313 -29.17 7.56 6.75
C LEU A 313 -29.55 7.20 5.30
N LYS A 314 -28.97 7.87 4.29
CA LYS A 314 -29.27 7.62 2.88
C LYS A 314 -28.31 6.61 2.26
N GLY A 315 -27.06 6.53 2.71
CA GLY A 315 -26.09 5.60 2.16
C GLY A 315 -24.65 5.82 2.62
N THR A 316 -23.72 5.34 1.79
CA THR A 316 -22.28 5.47 2.01
C THR A 316 -21.62 6.31 0.92
N TYR A 317 -20.63 7.09 1.29
CA TYR A 317 -19.92 8.04 0.44
C TYR A 317 -18.41 7.97 0.69
N PHE A 318 -17.62 8.39 -0.30
CA PHE A 318 -16.16 8.58 -0.15
C PHE A 318 -15.41 7.32 0.35
N HIS A 319 -15.65 6.17 -0.27
CA HIS A 319 -14.93 4.93 0.04
C HIS A 319 -13.46 5.06 -0.31
N TYR A 320 -12.60 4.79 0.67
CA TYR A 320 -11.16 4.84 0.50
C TYR A 320 -10.47 3.74 1.30
N GLN A 321 -9.43 3.14 0.71
CA GLN A 321 -8.56 2.18 1.38
C GLN A 321 -7.17 2.80 1.52
N PHE A 322 -6.70 2.91 2.75
CA PHE A 322 -5.33 3.30 3.04
C PHE A 322 -4.47 2.05 3.28
N GLU A 323 -3.31 1.98 2.64
CA GLU A 323 -2.28 0.97 2.89
C GLU A 323 -0.98 1.68 3.26
N GLN A 324 -0.44 1.39 4.45
CA GLN A 324 0.84 1.96 4.86
C GLN A 324 1.97 1.39 3.99
N LYS A 325 2.60 2.26 3.21
CA LYS A 325 3.70 1.88 2.31
C LYS A 325 4.93 1.49 3.12
N ASN A 326 5.66 0.50 2.61
CA ASN A 326 6.97 0.10 3.11
C ASN A 326 7.05 -0.11 4.64
N LYS A 327 5.96 -0.53 5.30
CA LYS A 327 5.89 -0.70 6.76
C LYS A 327 6.35 0.55 7.54
N GLY A 328 6.08 1.74 7.02
CA GLY A 328 6.46 3.02 7.64
C GLY A 328 7.96 3.34 7.62
N SER A 329 8.78 2.56 6.90
CA SER A 329 10.23 2.84 6.81
C SER A 329 10.60 4.00 5.88
N ASN A 330 9.66 4.45 5.05
CA ASN A 330 9.87 5.38 3.94
C ASN A 330 10.92 4.93 2.90
N ILE A 331 11.41 3.70 2.97
CA ILE A 331 12.34 3.12 1.99
C ILE A 331 11.51 2.31 0.99
N PRO A 332 11.34 2.79 -0.25
CA PRO A 332 10.70 2.03 -1.32
C PRO A 332 11.36 0.66 -1.49
N ARG A 333 10.57 -0.39 -1.65
CA ARG A 333 11.11 -1.74 -1.90
C ARG A 333 10.15 -2.55 -2.75
N PHE A 334 10.68 -3.53 -3.46
CA PHE A 334 9.90 -4.49 -4.20
C PHE A 334 9.23 -5.47 -3.25
N SER A 335 7.96 -5.74 -3.50
CA SER A 335 7.20 -6.80 -2.86
C SER A 335 7.04 -8.02 -3.77
N GLY A 336 7.43 -7.93 -5.04
CA GLY A 336 7.36 -9.05 -5.96
C GLY A 336 8.10 -8.83 -7.26
N SER A 337 8.26 -9.93 -8.00
CA SER A 337 8.94 -9.96 -9.29
C SER A 337 8.16 -10.79 -10.30
N PHE A 338 8.24 -10.40 -11.57
CA PHE A 338 7.88 -11.27 -12.68
C PHE A 338 8.95 -12.34 -12.89
N VAL A 339 8.51 -13.51 -13.37
CA VAL A 339 9.41 -14.58 -13.84
C VAL A 339 8.89 -15.17 -15.14
N GLN A 340 9.81 -15.31 -16.10
CA GLN A 340 9.52 -15.79 -17.44
C GLN A 340 9.76 -17.31 -17.52
N GLU A 341 8.87 -18.02 -18.22
CA GLU A 341 8.91 -19.48 -18.34
C GLU A 341 10.27 -20.01 -18.86
N PHE A 342 10.86 -19.35 -19.86
CA PHE A 342 12.10 -19.83 -20.47
C PHE A 342 13.29 -19.83 -19.49
N LEU A 343 13.32 -18.92 -18.50
CA LEU A 343 14.38 -18.87 -17.50
C LEU A 343 14.36 -20.09 -16.59
N VAL A 344 13.15 -20.57 -16.28
CA VAL A 344 12.90 -21.58 -15.26
C VAL A 344 12.65 -22.96 -15.84
N ALA A 345 12.69 -23.11 -17.17
CA ALA A 345 12.39 -24.34 -17.88
C ALA A 345 13.20 -25.55 -17.37
N ASN A 346 14.46 -25.32 -16.98
CA ASN A 346 15.37 -26.38 -16.53
C ASN A 346 15.60 -26.40 -15.01
N TRP A 347 14.86 -25.60 -14.23
CA TRP A 347 15.05 -25.57 -12.78
C TRP A 347 14.49 -26.82 -12.12
N ASP A 348 15.29 -27.41 -11.24
CA ASP A 348 14.85 -28.41 -10.29
C ASP A 348 14.26 -27.75 -9.03
N ASN A 349 13.80 -28.60 -8.10
CA ASN A 349 13.18 -28.12 -6.88
C ASN A 349 14.16 -27.37 -5.97
N GLU A 350 15.46 -27.72 -5.98
CA GLU A 350 16.45 -27.05 -5.16
C GLU A 350 16.70 -25.63 -5.69
N ARG A 351 16.90 -25.48 -7.00
CA ARG A 351 17.07 -24.18 -7.64
C ARG A 351 15.87 -23.27 -7.44
N TRP A 352 14.64 -23.81 -7.53
CA TRP A 352 13.42 -23.08 -7.21
C TRP A 352 13.37 -22.62 -5.75
N ASN A 353 13.80 -23.46 -4.79
CA ASN A 353 13.83 -23.06 -3.38
C ASN A 353 14.85 -21.94 -3.15
N GLN A 354 16.05 -22.05 -3.74
CA GLN A 354 17.08 -21.00 -3.66
C GLN A 354 16.57 -19.66 -4.20
N GLU A 355 15.80 -19.67 -5.29
CA GLU A 355 15.21 -18.44 -5.83
C GLU A 355 14.16 -17.85 -4.88
N MET A 356 13.29 -18.68 -4.30
CA MET A 356 12.26 -18.21 -3.36
C MET A 356 12.89 -17.65 -2.08
N ASP A 357 13.96 -18.28 -1.57
CA ASP A 357 14.70 -17.80 -0.40
C ASP A 357 15.34 -16.43 -0.67
N MET A 358 15.96 -16.25 -1.85
CA MET A 358 16.50 -14.97 -2.28
C MET A 358 15.41 -13.87 -2.36
N LEU A 359 14.25 -14.18 -2.95
CA LEU A 359 13.13 -13.23 -3.00
C LEU A 359 12.66 -12.82 -1.60
N LYS A 360 12.56 -13.78 -0.67
CA LYS A 360 12.19 -13.52 0.73
C LYS A 360 13.22 -12.68 1.46
N GLU A 361 14.51 -12.96 1.25
CA GLU A 361 15.60 -12.16 1.80
C GLU A 361 15.50 -10.71 1.35
N ALA A 362 15.14 -10.49 0.08
CA ALA A 362 14.86 -9.17 -0.49
C ALA A 362 13.52 -8.55 -0.03
N GLY A 363 12.74 -9.24 0.82
CA GLY A 363 11.46 -8.77 1.36
C GLY A 363 10.27 -8.95 0.43
N MET A 364 10.43 -9.69 -0.67
CA MET A 364 9.36 -9.97 -1.62
C MET A 364 8.44 -11.08 -1.10
N LYS A 365 7.15 -10.92 -1.38
CA LYS A 365 6.06 -11.81 -1.01
C LYS A 365 5.36 -12.40 -2.24
N TYR A 366 5.50 -11.74 -3.40
CA TYR A 366 4.77 -12.08 -4.61
C TYR A 366 5.71 -12.53 -5.73
N LEU A 367 5.24 -13.50 -6.50
CA LEU A 367 5.84 -13.89 -7.76
C LEU A 367 4.76 -13.86 -8.84
N ILE A 368 5.04 -13.25 -9.98
CA ILE A 368 4.11 -13.21 -11.11
C ILE A 368 4.66 -14.16 -12.17
N TYR A 369 3.99 -15.29 -12.34
CA TYR A 369 4.39 -16.35 -13.26
C TYR A 369 3.43 -16.36 -14.45
N ALA A 370 3.93 -16.07 -15.65
CA ALA A 370 3.09 -15.94 -16.83
C ALA A 370 3.82 -16.23 -18.15
N PRO A 371 3.08 -16.58 -19.21
CA PRO A 371 1.68 -17.06 -19.22
C PRO A 371 1.58 -18.55 -18.84
N ALA A 372 0.40 -19.08 -18.52
CA ALA A 372 0.18 -20.53 -18.36
C ALA A 372 -0.02 -21.25 -19.70
N LEU A 373 -0.63 -20.56 -20.67
CA LEU A 373 -0.84 -21.02 -22.05
C LEU A 373 -0.32 -19.98 -23.04
N LEU A 374 0.52 -20.39 -23.97
CA LEU A 374 1.08 -19.53 -25.03
C LEU A 374 0.69 -20.05 -26.41
N VAL A 375 0.19 -19.16 -27.26
CA VAL A 375 0.07 -19.36 -28.70
C VAL A 375 1.13 -18.51 -29.39
N ASP A 376 2.11 -19.16 -30.04
CA ASP A 376 3.17 -18.49 -30.78
C ASP A 376 2.68 -17.87 -32.11
N GLU A 377 3.55 -17.08 -32.76
CA GLU A 377 3.29 -16.44 -34.06
C GLU A 377 2.89 -17.43 -35.17
N LYS A 378 3.23 -18.71 -35.02
CA LYS A 378 2.90 -19.79 -35.97
C LYS A 378 1.60 -20.50 -35.60
N GLY A 379 0.90 -20.05 -34.56
CA GLY A 379 -0.35 -20.62 -34.07
C GLY A 379 -0.16 -21.90 -33.25
N LYS A 380 1.07 -22.22 -32.82
CA LYS A 380 1.32 -23.39 -31.99
C LYS A 380 1.00 -23.08 -30.54
N THR A 381 0.06 -23.84 -29.98
CA THR A 381 -0.31 -23.77 -28.56
C THR A 381 0.61 -24.63 -27.69
N THR A 382 1.10 -24.06 -26.59
CA THR A 382 1.93 -24.72 -25.58
C THR A 382 1.46 -24.34 -24.17
N THR A 383 1.69 -25.23 -23.19
CA THR A 383 1.35 -25.01 -21.78
C THR A 383 2.49 -25.46 -20.88
N ASN A 384 2.60 -24.82 -19.71
CA ASN A 384 3.56 -25.19 -18.66
C ASN A 384 2.94 -25.98 -17.50
N TYR A 385 1.76 -26.53 -17.76
CA TYR A 385 0.99 -27.41 -16.89
C TYR A 385 0.28 -28.48 -17.73
N PRO A 386 -0.14 -29.61 -17.14
CA PRO A 386 -0.82 -30.68 -17.86
C PRO A 386 -2.24 -30.24 -18.23
N SER A 387 -2.41 -29.80 -19.48
CA SER A 387 -3.67 -29.26 -20.01
C SER A 387 -4.29 -30.17 -21.08
N ALA A 388 -5.63 -30.22 -21.11
CA ALA A 388 -6.39 -30.84 -22.19
C ALA A 388 -6.59 -29.90 -23.40
N LEU A 389 -6.26 -28.62 -23.27
CA LEU A 389 -6.41 -27.59 -24.31
C LEU A 389 -5.35 -27.68 -25.42
N THR A 390 -4.38 -28.60 -25.29
CA THR A 390 -3.29 -28.79 -26.27
C THR A 390 -3.37 -30.16 -26.95
N LYS A 391 -3.05 -30.21 -28.25
CA LYS A 391 -3.10 -31.46 -29.05
C LYS A 391 -2.07 -32.52 -28.62
N LYS A 392 -0.98 -32.12 -27.97
CA LYS A 392 0.04 -33.02 -27.39
C LYS A 392 0.03 -32.81 -25.88
N LYS A 393 -0.16 -33.88 -25.10
CA LYS A 393 0.05 -33.85 -23.65
C LYS A 393 1.50 -33.43 -23.39
N GLN A 394 1.72 -32.14 -23.11
CA GLN A 394 3.02 -31.67 -22.68
C GLN A 394 3.19 -32.01 -21.21
N GLY A 395 4.30 -32.66 -20.88
CA GLY A 395 4.66 -33.03 -19.51
C GLY A 395 5.43 -31.94 -18.77
N ASN A 396 5.47 -30.71 -19.30
CA ASN A 396 6.16 -29.62 -18.61
C ASN A 396 5.32 -29.19 -17.39
N ARG A 397 5.94 -29.25 -16.21
CA ARG A 397 5.29 -28.99 -14.91
C ARG A 397 5.97 -27.84 -14.16
N THR A 398 6.53 -26.88 -14.89
CA THR A 398 7.24 -25.74 -14.29
C THR A 398 6.31 -24.90 -13.41
N LEU A 399 5.03 -24.75 -13.78
CA LEU A 399 4.05 -24.07 -12.92
C LEU A 399 3.81 -24.83 -11.61
N GLU A 400 3.65 -26.16 -11.65
CA GLU A 400 3.47 -26.96 -10.42
C GLU A 400 4.70 -26.88 -9.51
N LYS A 401 5.92 -26.91 -10.07
CA LYS A 401 7.16 -26.73 -9.30
C LYS A 401 7.23 -25.35 -8.65
N CYS A 402 6.84 -24.31 -9.39
CA CYS A 402 6.75 -22.93 -8.89
C CYS A 402 5.79 -22.86 -7.68
N LEU A 403 4.55 -23.36 -7.83
CA LEU A 403 3.54 -23.35 -6.76
C LEU A 403 3.97 -24.18 -5.55
N GLN A 404 4.58 -25.35 -5.76
CA GLN A 404 5.10 -26.18 -4.69
C GLN A 404 6.20 -25.46 -3.88
N SER A 405 7.16 -24.84 -4.58
CA SER A 405 8.23 -24.08 -3.92
C SER A 405 7.68 -22.84 -3.22
N ALA A 406 6.75 -22.13 -3.85
CA ALA A 406 6.12 -20.95 -3.29
C ALA A 406 5.34 -21.27 -2.00
N GLN A 407 4.56 -22.36 -1.99
CA GLN A 407 3.83 -22.86 -0.82
C GLN A 407 4.77 -23.16 0.34
N LYS A 408 5.85 -23.91 0.06
CA LYS A 408 6.87 -24.23 1.07
C LYS A 408 7.51 -22.99 1.67
N ASN A 409 7.70 -21.95 0.87
CA ASN A 409 8.44 -20.75 1.26
C ASN A 409 7.54 -19.60 1.74
N GLY A 410 6.21 -19.71 1.60
CA GLY A 410 5.27 -18.64 1.93
C GLY A 410 5.27 -17.48 0.92
N ILE A 411 5.55 -17.77 -0.34
CA ILE A 411 5.42 -16.84 -1.46
C ILE A 411 4.05 -17.02 -2.12
N LYS A 412 3.40 -15.90 -2.42
CA LYS A 412 2.13 -15.83 -3.14
C LYS A 412 2.39 -15.69 -4.64
N VAL A 413 1.69 -16.45 -5.47
CA VAL A 413 1.87 -16.50 -6.92
C VAL A 413 0.63 -15.93 -7.61
N PHE A 414 0.86 -14.94 -8.48
CA PHE A 414 -0.10 -14.55 -9.50
C PHE A 414 0.14 -15.40 -10.74
N VAL A 415 -0.88 -16.13 -11.18
CA VAL A 415 -0.78 -17.02 -12.33
C VAL A 415 -1.34 -16.31 -13.56
N GLY A 416 -0.50 -16.13 -14.58
CA GLY A 416 -0.90 -15.60 -15.87
C GLY A 416 -1.77 -16.59 -16.62
N LEU A 417 -2.87 -16.12 -17.22
CA LEU A 417 -3.79 -16.94 -18.00
C LEU A 417 -3.16 -17.34 -19.36
N ASN A 418 -3.83 -17.03 -20.46
CA ASN A 418 -3.33 -17.26 -21.81
C ASN A 418 -2.72 -15.99 -22.41
N PHE A 419 -1.82 -16.20 -23.36
CA PHE A 419 -1.31 -15.16 -24.23
C PHE A 419 -1.20 -15.66 -25.67
N ASN A 420 -1.44 -14.76 -26.63
CA ASN A 420 -1.32 -15.04 -28.05
C ASN A 420 -0.45 -13.95 -28.71
N GLU A 421 0.67 -14.35 -29.33
CA GLU A 421 1.62 -13.41 -29.94
C GLU A 421 1.01 -12.54 -31.05
N ARG A 422 -0.15 -12.92 -31.61
CA ARG A 422 -0.91 -12.06 -32.53
C ARG A 422 -1.29 -10.71 -31.91
N TRP A 423 -1.39 -10.62 -30.57
CA TRP A 423 -1.64 -9.36 -29.86
C TRP A 423 -0.74 -8.21 -30.34
N TRP A 424 0.56 -8.50 -30.51
CA TRP A 424 1.56 -7.50 -30.90
C TRP A 424 1.43 -6.99 -32.34
N LYS A 425 0.64 -7.65 -33.17
CA LYS A 425 0.36 -7.19 -34.54
C LYS A 425 -0.70 -6.11 -34.58
N VAL A 426 -1.42 -5.88 -33.47
CA VAL A 426 -2.53 -4.92 -33.37
C VAL A 426 -3.61 -5.13 -34.45
N ASP A 427 -3.65 -6.35 -34.99
CA ASP A 427 -4.55 -6.77 -36.07
C ASP A 427 -5.54 -7.79 -35.53
N TYR A 428 -6.47 -7.28 -34.72
CA TYR A 428 -7.56 -8.06 -34.15
C TYR A 428 -8.83 -7.21 -34.00
N ASP A 429 -9.97 -7.89 -34.13
CA ASP A 429 -11.29 -7.36 -33.85
C ASP A 429 -11.77 -7.76 -32.45
N ALA A 430 -12.92 -7.21 -32.03
CA ALA A 430 -13.52 -7.50 -30.73
C ALA A 430 -13.80 -8.99 -30.55
N ARG A 431 -14.28 -9.66 -31.60
CA ARG A 431 -14.62 -11.08 -31.57
C ARG A 431 -13.40 -11.93 -31.25
N TRP A 432 -12.28 -11.71 -31.94
CA TRP A 432 -11.05 -12.44 -31.70
C TRP A 432 -10.55 -12.25 -30.26
N LEU A 433 -10.62 -11.01 -29.75
CA LEU A 433 -10.22 -10.71 -28.39
C LEU A 433 -11.08 -11.45 -27.36
N LEU A 434 -12.40 -11.46 -27.54
CA LEU A 434 -13.32 -12.22 -26.68
C LEU A 434 -13.05 -13.73 -26.73
N GLU A 435 -12.78 -14.29 -27.92
CA GLU A 435 -12.38 -15.69 -28.06
C GLU A 435 -11.08 -15.99 -27.28
N GLN A 436 -10.15 -15.01 -27.16
CA GLN A 436 -8.98 -15.17 -26.30
C GLN A 436 -9.34 -15.10 -24.81
N MET A 437 -10.27 -14.24 -24.39
CA MET A 437 -10.72 -14.18 -23.00
C MET A 437 -11.41 -15.48 -22.58
N GLU A 438 -12.25 -16.06 -23.44
CA GLU A 438 -12.87 -17.37 -23.23
C GLU A 438 -11.83 -18.51 -23.11
N MET A 439 -10.75 -18.44 -23.88
CA MET A 439 -9.63 -19.38 -23.72
C MET A 439 -8.96 -19.19 -22.35
N GLY A 440 -8.80 -17.96 -21.89
CA GLY A 440 -8.31 -17.64 -20.54
C GLY A 440 -9.19 -18.22 -19.44
N ASN A 441 -10.51 -18.14 -19.59
CA ASN A 441 -11.47 -18.76 -18.65
C ASN A 441 -11.29 -20.28 -18.57
N LYS A 442 -11.14 -20.97 -19.71
CA LYS A 442 -10.86 -22.41 -19.75
C LYS A 442 -9.54 -22.79 -19.09
N VAL A 443 -8.51 -21.96 -19.25
CA VAL A 443 -7.22 -22.13 -18.55
C VAL A 443 -7.42 -21.98 -17.05
N ALA A 444 -8.17 -20.96 -16.60
CA ALA A 444 -8.46 -20.75 -15.19
C ALA A 444 -9.21 -21.94 -14.56
N ASP A 445 -10.21 -22.49 -15.25
CA ASP A 445 -10.96 -23.68 -14.82
C ASP A 445 -10.03 -24.88 -14.58
N GLU A 446 -9.14 -25.19 -15.52
CA GLU A 446 -8.17 -26.29 -15.36
C GLU A 446 -7.22 -26.03 -14.18
N LEU A 447 -6.73 -24.80 -14.02
CA LEU A 447 -5.77 -24.45 -12.97
C LEU A 447 -6.38 -24.49 -11.57
N VAL A 448 -7.62 -24.03 -11.39
CA VAL A 448 -8.33 -24.09 -10.10
C VAL A 448 -8.47 -25.55 -9.67
N VAL A 449 -8.96 -26.41 -10.56
CA VAL A 449 -9.15 -27.85 -10.29
C VAL A 449 -7.83 -28.54 -9.98
N LEU A 450 -6.75 -28.21 -10.70
CA LEU A 450 -5.45 -28.88 -10.53
C LEU A 450 -4.72 -28.42 -9.27
N TYR A 451 -4.80 -27.14 -8.91
CA TYR A 451 -3.81 -26.52 -8.04
C TYR A 451 -4.36 -25.72 -6.88
N LYS A 452 -5.58 -25.19 -6.91
CA LYS A 452 -6.04 -24.28 -5.85
C LYS A 452 -6.18 -24.99 -4.51
N GLU A 453 -6.83 -26.15 -4.46
CA GLU A 453 -6.94 -26.95 -3.23
C GLU A 453 -5.57 -27.50 -2.77
N LYS A 454 -4.68 -27.80 -3.72
CA LYS A 454 -3.35 -28.37 -3.44
C LYS A 454 -2.37 -27.33 -2.88
N TYR A 455 -2.48 -26.07 -3.32
CA TYR A 455 -1.58 -24.97 -2.98
C TYR A 455 -2.38 -23.70 -2.58
N PRO A 456 -3.23 -23.77 -1.55
CA PRO A 456 -4.21 -22.71 -1.24
C PRO A 456 -3.58 -21.36 -0.93
N ASP A 457 -2.43 -21.33 -0.25
CA ASP A 457 -1.74 -20.10 0.14
C ASP A 457 -0.79 -19.56 -0.95
N ALA A 458 -0.31 -20.43 -1.84
CA ALA A 458 0.59 -20.06 -2.91
C ALA A 458 -0.14 -19.62 -4.18
N MET A 459 -1.20 -20.30 -4.61
CA MET A 459 -2.00 -19.87 -5.76
C MET A 459 -2.92 -18.72 -5.33
N TYR A 460 -2.41 -17.50 -5.43
CA TYR A 460 -2.97 -16.33 -4.74
C TYR A 460 -3.87 -15.47 -5.61
N GLY A 461 -3.50 -15.24 -6.87
CA GLY A 461 -4.23 -14.34 -7.76
C GLY A 461 -4.03 -14.67 -9.24
N TRP A 462 -4.72 -13.91 -10.09
CA TRP A 462 -4.65 -14.03 -11.54
C TRP A 462 -3.85 -12.87 -12.13
N TYR A 463 -3.07 -13.12 -13.17
CA TYR A 463 -2.43 -12.07 -13.97
C TYR A 463 -3.03 -12.03 -15.37
N TRP A 464 -3.58 -10.89 -15.75
CA TRP A 464 -4.10 -10.64 -17.09
C TRP A 464 -2.94 -10.21 -17.99
N VAL A 465 -2.51 -11.14 -18.85
CA VAL A 465 -1.21 -11.08 -19.54
C VAL A 465 -1.18 -10.07 -20.69
N TRP A 466 -2.32 -9.53 -21.09
CA TRP A 466 -2.43 -8.70 -22.29
C TRP A 466 -1.98 -7.27 -21.99
N GLU A 467 -0.81 -6.90 -22.51
CA GLU A 467 -0.20 -5.60 -22.28
C GLU A 467 -0.87 -4.52 -23.13
N VAL A 468 -1.68 -3.68 -22.49
CA VAL A 468 -2.39 -2.54 -23.11
C VAL A 468 -1.50 -1.30 -23.10
N ASP A 469 -1.52 -0.53 -24.19
CA ASP A 469 -0.74 0.70 -24.35
C ASP A 469 -1.60 1.98 -24.40
N ASN A 470 -0.93 3.13 -24.37
CA ASN A 470 -1.53 4.47 -24.50
C ASN A 470 -1.72 4.94 -25.96
N LEU A 471 -1.71 4.02 -26.94
CA LEU A 471 -1.82 4.32 -28.37
C LEU A 471 -3.09 3.72 -28.98
N ASN A 472 -3.33 2.44 -28.72
CA ASN A 472 -4.31 1.62 -29.43
C ASN A 472 -5.70 1.59 -28.76
N CYS A 473 -5.81 2.12 -27.54
CA CYS A 473 -7.05 2.17 -26.75
C CYS A 473 -7.61 3.59 -26.55
N MET A 474 -7.23 4.57 -27.38
CA MET A 474 -7.59 5.97 -27.17
C MET A 474 -9.02 6.35 -27.60
N THR A 475 -9.72 5.54 -28.39
CA THR A 475 -11.11 5.81 -28.82
C THR A 475 -12.12 5.16 -27.86
N SER A 476 -13.32 5.75 -27.73
CA SER A 476 -14.38 5.20 -26.88
C SER A 476 -14.78 3.77 -27.28
N GLU A 477 -14.82 3.47 -28.59
CA GLU A 477 -15.11 2.13 -29.10
C GLU A 477 -14.06 1.11 -28.62
N ARG A 478 -12.77 1.44 -28.75
CA ARG A 478 -11.68 0.56 -28.29
C ARG A 478 -11.68 0.40 -26.77
N GLN A 479 -12.04 1.46 -26.03
CA GLN A 479 -12.17 1.40 -24.56
C GLN A 479 -13.32 0.47 -24.14
N SER A 480 -14.46 0.50 -24.83
CA SER A 480 -15.57 -0.41 -24.55
C SER A 480 -15.23 -1.87 -24.89
N ILE A 481 -14.55 -2.12 -26.01
CA ILE A 481 -14.08 -3.47 -26.37
C ILE A 481 -13.09 -4.00 -25.31
N LEU A 482 -12.17 -3.15 -24.84
CA LEU A 482 -11.24 -3.53 -23.77
C LEU A 482 -11.98 -3.83 -22.47
N ALA A 483 -12.95 -3.00 -22.09
CA ALA A 483 -13.75 -3.22 -20.88
C ALA A 483 -14.55 -4.53 -20.97
N GLU A 484 -15.15 -4.84 -22.12
CA GLU A 484 -15.87 -6.11 -22.35
C GLU A 484 -14.94 -7.32 -22.23
N ALA A 485 -13.73 -7.23 -22.80
CA ALA A 485 -12.72 -8.28 -22.68
C ALA A 485 -12.29 -8.50 -21.22
N LEU A 486 -12.00 -7.42 -20.48
CA LEU A 486 -11.69 -7.48 -19.05
C LEU A 486 -12.85 -8.11 -18.25
N ASN A 487 -14.09 -7.67 -18.49
CA ASN A 487 -15.27 -8.19 -17.78
C ASN A 487 -15.51 -9.67 -18.05
N THR A 488 -15.21 -10.15 -19.26
CA THR A 488 -15.31 -11.58 -19.61
C THR A 488 -14.43 -12.44 -18.70
N ASN A 489 -13.23 -11.97 -18.36
CA ASN A 489 -12.38 -12.67 -17.38
C ASN A 489 -12.76 -12.32 -15.93
N LEU A 490 -12.96 -11.05 -15.58
CA LEU A 490 -13.28 -10.63 -14.22
C LEU A 490 -14.49 -11.38 -13.65
N ASN A 491 -15.57 -11.48 -14.43
CA ASN A 491 -16.81 -12.11 -14.00
C ASN A 491 -16.63 -13.62 -13.80
N HIS A 492 -16.02 -14.31 -14.78
CA HIS A 492 -15.74 -15.75 -14.68
C HIS A 492 -14.82 -16.08 -13.49
N LEU A 493 -13.73 -15.33 -13.32
CA LEU A 493 -12.77 -15.56 -12.25
C LEU A 493 -13.39 -15.28 -10.86
N SER A 494 -14.29 -14.31 -10.78
CA SER A 494 -15.06 -14.02 -9.56
C SER A 494 -15.99 -15.16 -9.17
N GLU A 495 -16.54 -15.90 -10.14
CA GLU A 495 -17.41 -17.03 -9.90
C GLU A 495 -16.63 -18.27 -9.41
N ILE A 496 -15.49 -18.58 -10.04
CA ILE A 496 -14.76 -19.83 -9.75
C ILE A 496 -13.76 -19.71 -8.59
N ALA A 497 -13.26 -18.50 -8.30
CA ALA A 497 -12.26 -18.24 -7.27
C ALA A 497 -12.43 -16.82 -6.71
N PRO A 498 -13.54 -16.53 -6.00
CA PRO A 498 -13.90 -15.18 -5.55
C PRO A 498 -12.83 -14.53 -4.66
N GLU A 499 -12.02 -15.31 -3.95
CA GLU A 499 -10.95 -14.87 -3.07
C GLU A 499 -9.66 -14.44 -3.79
N MET A 500 -9.51 -14.80 -5.07
CA MET A 500 -8.30 -14.51 -5.86
C MET A 500 -8.46 -13.19 -6.63
N PRO A 501 -7.62 -12.17 -6.37
CA PRO A 501 -7.67 -10.91 -7.13
C PRO A 501 -7.07 -11.07 -8.53
N LEU A 502 -7.54 -10.26 -9.47
CA LEU A 502 -6.94 -10.10 -10.79
C LEU A 502 -5.98 -8.91 -10.84
N MET A 503 -4.82 -9.08 -11.47
CA MET A 503 -3.82 -8.05 -11.71
C MET A 503 -3.68 -7.76 -13.20
N LEU A 504 -3.61 -6.47 -13.54
CA LEU A 504 -3.38 -5.95 -14.90
C LEU A 504 -2.13 -5.04 -14.90
N SER A 505 -1.22 -5.20 -15.87
CA SER A 505 0.05 -4.43 -15.94
C SER A 505 0.27 -3.78 -17.33
N PRO A 506 -0.43 -2.69 -17.66
CA PRO A 506 -0.27 -2.00 -18.94
C PRO A 506 1.05 -1.22 -19.02
N PHE A 507 1.36 -0.68 -20.19
CA PHE A 507 2.56 0.14 -20.41
C PHE A 507 2.23 1.47 -21.11
N MET A 508 3.20 2.37 -21.09
CA MET A 508 3.07 3.72 -21.65
C MET A 508 4.31 4.11 -22.44
N ASN A 509 4.11 4.96 -23.44
CA ASN A 509 5.19 5.59 -24.17
C ASN A 509 4.93 7.10 -24.31
N TYR A 510 5.82 7.96 -23.77
CA TYR A 510 5.59 9.41 -23.85
C TYR A 510 5.87 10.00 -25.24
N LYS A 511 6.54 9.24 -26.12
CA LYS A 511 6.91 9.70 -27.47
C LYS A 511 5.80 9.47 -28.49
N VAL A 512 4.82 8.62 -28.19
CA VAL A 512 3.74 8.22 -29.09
C VAL A 512 2.43 8.02 -28.32
N GLY A 513 1.29 8.13 -29.00
CA GLY A 513 -0.02 7.96 -28.36
C GLY A 513 -0.46 9.19 -27.57
N GLY A 514 -1.41 9.01 -26.66
CA GLY A 514 -1.93 10.09 -25.81
C GLY A 514 -0.95 10.49 -24.70
N ASN A 515 -1.00 11.74 -24.26
CA ASN A 515 -0.19 12.23 -23.14
C ASN A 515 -0.67 11.68 -21.78
N ALA A 516 0.01 12.07 -20.68
CA ALA A 516 -0.30 11.58 -19.33
C ALA A 516 -1.75 11.85 -18.89
N GLU A 517 -2.30 13.03 -19.20
CA GLU A 517 -3.68 13.38 -18.87
C GLU A 517 -4.68 12.57 -19.70
N GLU A 518 -4.43 12.42 -21.00
CA GLU A 518 -5.28 11.65 -21.91
C GLU A 518 -5.27 10.16 -21.56
N CYS A 519 -4.12 9.61 -21.19
CA CYS A 519 -3.99 8.24 -20.70
C CYS A 519 -4.76 8.05 -19.38
N GLY A 520 -4.69 9.02 -18.45
CA GLY A 520 -5.50 9.03 -17.24
C GLY A 520 -7.01 8.99 -17.55
N LYS A 521 -7.48 9.84 -18.47
CA LYS A 521 -8.89 9.86 -18.91
C LYS A 521 -9.32 8.55 -19.57
N MET A 522 -8.48 7.97 -20.41
CA MET A 522 -8.71 6.66 -21.02
C MET A 522 -8.96 5.60 -19.93
N TRP A 523 -8.09 5.51 -18.94
CA TRP A 523 -8.25 4.53 -17.84
C TRP A 523 -9.46 4.82 -16.96
N THR A 524 -9.77 6.09 -16.65
CA THR A 524 -11.02 6.46 -15.95
C THR A 524 -12.25 5.91 -16.67
N ASN A 525 -12.31 6.05 -18.01
CA ASN A 525 -13.42 5.54 -18.80
C ASN A 525 -13.49 4.00 -18.82
N VAL A 526 -12.35 3.33 -18.89
CA VAL A 526 -12.29 1.85 -18.83
C VAL A 526 -12.72 1.35 -17.45
N PHE A 527 -12.26 1.98 -16.37
CA PHE A 527 -12.64 1.60 -15.00
C PHE A 527 -14.13 1.79 -14.71
N ALA A 528 -14.75 2.81 -15.31
CA ALA A 528 -16.19 3.04 -15.19
C ALA A 528 -17.04 1.94 -15.84
N GLN A 529 -16.48 1.21 -16.82
CA GLN A 529 -17.17 0.16 -17.58
C GLN A 529 -16.79 -1.26 -17.14
N THR A 530 -15.82 -1.41 -16.23
CA THR A 530 -15.31 -2.72 -15.82
C THR A 530 -15.84 -3.17 -14.46
N ASP A 531 -15.85 -4.47 -14.22
CA ASP A 531 -16.35 -5.08 -12.99
C ASP A 531 -15.24 -5.34 -11.96
N PHE A 532 -14.14 -4.58 -12.02
CA PHE A 532 -13.06 -4.68 -11.01
C PHE A 532 -13.63 -4.56 -9.59
N ARG A 533 -13.24 -5.52 -8.76
CA ARG A 533 -13.69 -5.66 -7.38
C ARG A 533 -12.67 -5.06 -6.42
N PRO A 534 -13.08 -4.73 -5.19
CA PRO A 534 -12.14 -4.39 -4.14
C PRO A 534 -11.08 -5.47 -3.98
N GLY A 535 -9.80 -5.08 -4.08
CA GLY A 535 -8.66 -5.98 -3.99
C GLY A 535 -8.03 -6.36 -5.34
N ASP A 536 -8.72 -6.16 -6.46
CA ASP A 536 -8.10 -6.26 -7.79
C ASP A 536 -7.04 -5.16 -7.97
N ILE A 537 -6.11 -5.38 -8.90
CA ILE A 537 -4.85 -4.62 -8.95
C ILE A 537 -4.61 -4.06 -10.35
N PHE A 538 -4.39 -2.74 -10.40
CA PHE A 538 -3.84 -2.04 -11.55
C PHE A 538 -2.37 -1.70 -11.29
N ALA A 539 -1.46 -2.32 -12.05
CA ALA A 539 -0.01 -2.30 -11.83
C ALA A 539 0.77 -1.86 -13.08
N PRO A 540 0.61 -0.63 -13.60
CA PRO A 540 1.29 -0.18 -14.80
C PRO A 540 2.82 -0.28 -14.68
N GLN A 541 3.43 -0.61 -15.81
CA GLN A 541 4.87 -0.57 -16.02
C GLN A 541 5.36 0.88 -15.94
N ASP A 542 6.53 1.07 -15.33
CA ASP A 542 7.17 2.38 -15.30
C ASP A 542 7.85 2.74 -16.63
N CYS A 543 8.06 1.75 -17.50
CA CYS A 543 8.55 1.86 -18.86
C CYS A 543 9.92 2.54 -19.01
N VAL A 544 10.70 2.68 -17.93
CA VAL A 544 12.02 3.31 -17.98
C VAL A 544 13.07 2.39 -18.59
N GLY A 545 12.97 1.08 -18.33
CA GLY A 545 13.87 0.08 -18.88
C GLY A 545 13.66 -0.17 -20.37
N ALA A 546 12.42 -0.17 -20.82
CA ALA A 546 12.01 -0.23 -22.23
C ALA A 546 12.16 1.12 -22.97
N GLY A 547 12.37 2.22 -22.24
CA GLY A 547 12.54 3.56 -22.81
C GLY A 547 11.24 4.20 -23.30
N GLY A 548 10.10 3.67 -22.84
CA GLY A 548 8.77 4.24 -23.02
C GLY A 548 8.56 5.48 -22.16
N LEU A 549 9.10 5.54 -20.94
CA LEU A 549 9.17 6.72 -20.05
C LEU A 549 10.61 7.01 -19.60
N ASN A 550 10.80 8.08 -18.84
CA ASN A 550 12.09 8.45 -18.24
C ASN A 550 11.90 9.08 -16.84
N LEU A 551 13.00 9.32 -16.12
CA LEU A 551 12.95 9.84 -14.75
C LEU A 551 12.33 11.24 -14.64
N ASP A 552 12.34 12.04 -15.71
CA ASP A 552 11.86 13.43 -15.69
C ASP A 552 10.34 13.53 -15.83
N ASN A 553 9.71 12.55 -16.50
CA ASN A 553 8.26 12.54 -16.74
C ASN A 553 7.50 11.50 -15.92
N LEU A 554 8.18 10.53 -15.30
CA LEU A 554 7.55 9.42 -14.58
C LEU A 554 6.49 9.86 -13.56
N TRP A 555 6.76 10.94 -12.81
CA TRP A 555 5.87 11.47 -11.78
C TRP A 555 4.52 11.94 -12.36
N GLU A 556 4.54 12.55 -13.54
CA GLU A 556 3.35 13.12 -14.20
C GLU A 556 2.38 12.01 -14.62
N TRP A 557 2.93 10.92 -15.19
CA TRP A 557 2.17 9.76 -15.61
C TRP A 557 1.52 9.03 -14.43
N PHE A 558 2.31 8.72 -13.39
CA PHE A 558 1.79 8.02 -12.21
C PHE A 558 0.80 8.87 -11.41
N SER A 559 0.93 10.20 -11.41
CA SER A 559 -0.05 11.11 -10.83
C SER A 559 -1.40 11.04 -11.54
N ASN A 560 -1.42 11.06 -12.88
CA ASN A 560 -2.67 10.97 -13.64
C ASN A 560 -3.31 9.58 -13.57
N LEU A 561 -2.50 8.51 -13.57
CA LEU A 561 -3.01 7.15 -13.36
C LEU A 561 -3.58 6.96 -11.94
N LYS A 562 -2.97 7.57 -10.92
CA LYS A 562 -3.53 7.57 -9.55
C LYS A 562 -4.91 8.21 -9.51
N LYS A 563 -5.10 9.35 -10.19
CA LYS A 563 -6.43 9.99 -10.31
C LYS A 563 -7.44 9.05 -10.95
N ALA A 564 -7.05 8.33 -12.00
CA ALA A 564 -7.91 7.34 -12.65
C ALA A 564 -8.27 6.19 -11.70
N VAL A 565 -7.30 5.59 -11.01
CA VAL A 565 -7.59 4.50 -10.05
C VAL A 565 -8.51 4.95 -8.93
N ASN A 566 -8.35 6.18 -8.44
CA ASN A 566 -9.22 6.74 -7.39
C ASN A 566 -10.70 6.84 -7.81
N THR A 567 -11.04 6.77 -9.12
CA THR A 567 -12.45 6.72 -9.57
C THR A 567 -13.07 5.34 -9.44
N LYS A 568 -12.28 4.30 -9.11
CA LYS A 568 -12.74 2.91 -8.93
C LYS A 568 -12.54 2.45 -7.48
N PRO A 569 -13.57 2.52 -6.63
CA PRO A 569 -13.45 2.16 -5.22
C PRO A 569 -12.88 0.75 -5.01
N GLY A 570 -11.84 0.64 -4.19
CA GLY A 570 -11.19 -0.63 -3.84
C GLY A 570 -10.19 -1.19 -4.86
N LEU A 571 -10.04 -0.56 -6.04
CA LEU A 571 -8.99 -0.94 -7.00
C LEU A 571 -7.62 -0.55 -6.44
N LYS A 572 -6.71 -1.51 -6.29
CA LYS A 572 -5.36 -1.27 -5.78
C LYS A 572 -4.48 -0.69 -6.88
N PHE A 573 -3.68 0.33 -6.54
CA PHE A 573 -2.71 0.92 -7.46
C PHE A 573 -1.28 0.50 -7.11
N TRP A 574 -0.68 -0.34 -7.93
CA TRP A 574 0.71 -0.82 -7.78
C TRP A 574 1.60 -0.25 -8.90
N GLY A 575 2.91 -0.31 -8.74
CA GLY A 575 3.86 0.09 -9.78
C GLY A 575 4.76 -1.07 -10.18
N ASN A 576 4.92 -1.32 -11.48
CA ASN A 576 5.84 -2.32 -12.01
C ASN A 576 7.11 -1.65 -12.53
N VAL A 577 8.17 -1.69 -11.74
CA VAL A 577 9.44 -1.01 -12.04
C VAL A 577 10.34 -1.92 -12.88
N GLU A 578 10.80 -1.40 -14.01
CA GLU A 578 11.71 -2.13 -14.90
C GLU A 578 13.16 -2.05 -14.42
N THR A 579 13.75 -3.21 -14.14
CA THR A 579 15.11 -3.37 -13.58
C THR A 579 16.17 -3.65 -14.65
N PHE A 580 15.84 -3.42 -15.91
CA PHE A 580 16.71 -3.69 -17.07
C PHE A 580 16.90 -2.47 -17.97
N ASP A 581 17.84 -2.56 -18.91
CA ASP A 581 18.02 -1.64 -20.02
C ASP A 581 17.82 -2.40 -21.32
N GLN A 582 16.67 -2.18 -21.98
CA GLN A 582 16.27 -2.92 -23.17
C GLN A 582 17.22 -2.74 -24.35
N ARG A 583 17.93 -1.60 -24.42
CA ARG A 583 18.86 -1.31 -25.52
C ARG A 583 19.95 -2.38 -25.64
N PHE A 584 20.33 -2.97 -24.51
CA PHE A 584 21.40 -3.97 -24.43
C PHE A 584 20.98 -5.26 -23.72
N TRP A 585 19.73 -5.35 -23.24
CA TRP A 585 19.21 -6.45 -22.42
C TRP A 585 20.10 -6.77 -21.22
N THR A 586 20.58 -5.72 -20.56
CA THR A 586 21.42 -5.80 -19.35
C THR A 586 20.64 -5.32 -18.12
N SER A 587 21.16 -5.65 -16.94
CA SER A 587 20.62 -5.13 -15.68
C SER A 587 20.82 -3.63 -15.59
N ALA A 588 19.80 -2.92 -15.11
CA ALA A 588 19.88 -1.49 -14.89
C ALA A 588 20.83 -1.15 -13.73
N PRO A 589 21.55 -0.02 -13.78
CA PRO A 589 22.28 0.47 -12.60
C PRO A 589 21.34 0.68 -11.42
N LEU A 590 21.74 0.25 -10.23
CA LEU A 590 20.91 0.40 -9.03
C LEU A 590 20.63 1.86 -8.67
N GLU A 591 21.52 2.81 -9.00
CA GLU A 591 21.26 4.24 -8.84
C GLU A 591 20.05 4.71 -9.68
N ARG A 592 19.82 4.12 -10.86
CA ARG A 592 18.63 4.39 -11.69
C ARG A 592 17.38 3.80 -11.04
N VAL A 593 17.47 2.53 -10.62
CA VAL A 593 16.36 1.80 -9.99
C VAL A 593 15.93 2.48 -8.69
N GLN A 594 16.86 2.98 -7.87
CA GLN A 594 16.54 3.75 -6.67
C GLN A 594 15.69 4.99 -6.99
N LYS A 595 16.04 5.75 -8.03
CA LYS A 595 15.26 6.93 -8.45
C LYS A 595 13.87 6.55 -8.96
N GLN A 596 13.77 5.48 -9.74
CA GLN A 596 12.48 4.94 -10.20
C GLN A 596 11.59 4.60 -8.99
N LEU A 597 12.15 3.86 -8.03
CA LEU A 597 11.49 3.48 -6.79
C LEU A 597 11.01 4.70 -6.00
N GLU A 598 11.85 5.71 -5.81
CA GLU A 598 11.52 6.95 -5.08
C GLU A 598 10.34 7.70 -5.73
N ILE A 599 10.36 7.87 -7.06
CA ILE A 599 9.30 8.58 -7.79
C ILE A 599 8.00 7.78 -7.76
N VAL A 600 8.02 6.50 -8.14
CA VAL A 600 6.81 5.69 -8.29
C VAL A 600 6.14 5.45 -6.92
N ASN A 601 6.93 5.24 -5.87
CA ASN A 601 6.43 5.07 -4.50
C ASN A 601 5.56 6.25 -4.03
N GLY A 602 5.79 7.46 -4.56
CA GLY A 602 4.97 8.63 -4.27
C GLY A 602 3.50 8.49 -4.68
N TYR A 603 3.15 7.52 -5.54
CA TYR A 603 1.81 7.39 -6.11
C TYR A 603 1.15 6.04 -5.84
N VAL A 604 1.93 4.96 -5.79
CA VAL A 604 1.42 3.58 -5.70
C VAL A 604 1.45 3.06 -4.27
N GLY A 605 0.52 2.17 -3.91
CA GLY A 605 0.48 1.50 -2.59
C GLY A 605 1.50 0.38 -2.45
N ASN A 606 1.96 -0.20 -3.56
CA ASN A 606 2.94 -1.28 -3.57
C ASN A 606 3.77 -1.29 -4.86
N LEU A 607 4.97 -1.87 -4.82
CA LEU A 607 5.92 -1.91 -5.91
C LEU A 607 6.28 -3.36 -6.24
N ILE A 608 6.16 -3.74 -7.51
CA ILE A 608 6.69 -4.99 -8.08
C ILE A 608 7.72 -4.63 -9.15
N CYS A 609 8.38 -5.62 -9.73
CA CYS A 609 9.37 -5.36 -10.78
C CYS A 609 9.41 -6.40 -11.89
N PHE A 610 9.79 -5.93 -13.07
CA PHE A 610 10.16 -6.76 -14.21
C PHE A 610 11.67 -6.57 -14.47
N ALA A 611 12.54 -7.55 -14.22
CA ALA A 611 12.29 -8.74 -13.40
C ALA A 611 13.53 -9.03 -12.54
N TYR A 612 13.36 -9.06 -11.21
CA TYR A 612 14.43 -9.33 -10.26
C TYR A 612 15.12 -10.67 -10.54
N ASN A 613 14.34 -11.70 -10.86
CA ASN A 613 14.81 -13.05 -11.17
C ASN A 613 15.80 -13.08 -12.36
N HIS A 614 15.69 -12.13 -13.28
CA HIS A 614 16.57 -12.01 -14.45
C HIS A 614 17.73 -11.05 -14.23
N TYR A 615 17.46 -9.89 -13.63
CA TYR A 615 18.37 -8.73 -13.67
C TYR A 615 18.96 -8.37 -12.30
N ASN A 616 18.65 -9.12 -11.25
CA ASN A 616 19.19 -8.90 -9.91
C ASN A 616 19.55 -10.20 -9.17
N SER A 617 19.04 -11.34 -9.65
CA SER A 617 19.31 -12.65 -9.04
C SER A 617 20.82 -12.96 -9.06
N PRO A 618 21.42 -13.29 -7.89
CA PRO A 618 22.85 -13.61 -7.79
C PRO A 618 23.20 -14.94 -8.50
N PHE A 619 22.19 -15.69 -8.92
CA PHE A 619 22.33 -16.94 -9.66
C PHE A 619 22.34 -16.73 -11.18
N VAL A 620 22.03 -15.53 -11.66
CA VAL A 620 21.94 -15.19 -13.10
C VAL A 620 22.92 -14.08 -13.46
N VAL A 621 22.98 -13.03 -12.64
CA VAL A 621 23.85 -11.87 -12.86
C VAL A 621 24.80 -11.68 -11.68
N ASN A 622 25.59 -10.61 -11.69
CA ASN A 622 26.54 -10.30 -10.64
C ASN A 622 25.88 -10.29 -9.24
N PRO A 623 26.36 -11.11 -8.27
CA PRO A 623 25.81 -11.15 -6.91
C PRO A 623 25.78 -9.80 -6.18
N ALA A 624 26.61 -8.85 -6.60
CA ALA A 624 26.63 -7.50 -6.03
C ALA A 624 25.30 -6.75 -6.23
N TYR A 625 24.49 -7.08 -7.24
CA TYR A 625 23.14 -6.51 -7.39
C TYR A 625 22.26 -6.83 -6.19
N HIS A 626 22.15 -8.12 -5.85
CA HIS A 626 21.36 -8.58 -4.72
C HIS A 626 21.89 -7.98 -3.40
N GLN A 627 23.20 -8.04 -3.17
CA GLN A 627 23.80 -7.55 -1.93
C GLN A 627 23.64 -6.03 -1.73
N ALA A 628 23.84 -5.24 -2.80
CA ALA A 628 23.63 -3.81 -2.76
C ALA A 628 22.15 -3.45 -2.53
N TYR A 629 21.23 -4.21 -3.12
CA TYR A 629 19.80 -4.05 -2.88
C TYR A 629 19.40 -4.36 -1.43
N LEU A 630 19.92 -5.45 -0.84
CA LEU A 630 19.69 -5.78 0.58
C LEU A 630 20.23 -4.70 1.53
N GLN A 631 21.35 -4.07 1.19
CA GLN A 631 21.83 -2.91 1.95
C GLN A 631 20.84 -1.74 1.85
N TYR A 632 20.42 -1.39 0.64
CA TYR A 632 19.43 -0.33 0.42
C TYR A 632 18.14 -0.58 1.19
N CYS A 633 17.59 -1.80 1.16
CA CYS A 633 16.38 -2.13 1.93
C CYS A 633 16.53 -1.97 3.45
N ARG A 634 17.77 -2.07 3.97
CA ARG A 634 18.06 -1.92 5.41
C ARG A 634 18.32 -0.46 5.79
N THR A 635 19.01 0.31 4.95
CA THR A 635 19.55 1.63 5.32
C THR A 635 18.90 2.79 4.59
N GLY A 636 18.21 2.53 3.47
CA GLY A 636 17.76 3.54 2.53
C GLY A 636 18.85 4.07 1.61
N CYS A 637 20.08 3.53 1.69
CA CYS A 637 21.22 4.00 0.91
C CYS A 637 21.93 2.82 0.21
N LEU A 638 22.22 2.99 -1.08
CA LEU A 638 23.10 2.08 -1.81
C LEU A 638 24.52 2.10 -1.22
N PRO A 639 25.29 0.99 -1.36
CA PRO A 639 26.69 0.98 -0.98
C PRO A 639 27.50 1.99 -1.77
N ILE A 640 28.46 2.62 -1.10
CA ILE A 640 29.52 3.38 -1.77
C ILE A 640 30.44 2.36 -2.44
N MET A 641 30.55 2.39 -3.77
CA MET A 641 31.48 1.56 -4.52
C MET A 641 32.50 2.43 -5.25
N ASP A 642 33.75 1.97 -5.24
CA ASP A 642 34.82 2.58 -6.04
C ASP A 642 34.48 2.52 -7.54
N ILE A 643 35.04 3.48 -8.29
CA ILE A 643 35.05 3.40 -9.75
C ILE A 643 35.88 2.17 -10.13
N PRO A 644 35.38 1.26 -10.98
CA PRO A 644 36.13 0.09 -11.39
C PRO A 644 37.40 0.48 -12.15
N GLU A 645 38.44 -0.33 -12.05
CA GLU A 645 39.66 -0.09 -12.83
C GLU A 645 39.39 -0.25 -14.33
N LYS A 646 40.02 0.59 -15.13
CA LYS A 646 39.97 0.46 -16.59
C LYS A 646 40.63 -0.86 -17.04
N VAL A 647 40.26 -1.34 -18.23
CA VAL A 647 40.92 -2.50 -18.86
C VAL A 647 42.41 -2.23 -19.05
N LYS A 648 43.25 -3.28 -19.03
CA LYS A 648 44.71 -3.13 -19.20
C LYS A 648 45.05 -2.60 -20.59
N ASN A 649 44.38 -3.13 -21.59
CA ASN A 649 44.45 -2.72 -22.99
C ASN A 649 43.19 -3.20 -23.72
N ALA A 650 42.94 -2.62 -24.88
CA ALA A 650 41.93 -3.04 -25.83
C ALA A 650 42.56 -3.09 -27.24
N ALA A 651 42.04 -3.94 -28.12
CA ALA A 651 42.53 -4.12 -29.47
C ALA A 651 41.38 -4.26 -30.46
N VAL A 652 41.58 -3.76 -31.68
CA VAL A 652 40.63 -3.91 -32.79
C VAL A 652 41.19 -4.77 -33.90
N ARG A 653 40.33 -5.60 -34.49
CA ARG A 653 40.69 -6.46 -35.62
C ARG A 653 39.56 -6.53 -36.63
N LYS A 654 39.89 -6.33 -37.91
CA LYS A 654 38.94 -6.59 -39.00
C LYS A 654 38.65 -8.09 -39.09
N VAL A 655 37.38 -8.45 -39.03
CA VAL A 655 36.89 -9.83 -39.18
C VAL A 655 35.89 -9.91 -40.33
N ALA A 656 35.51 -11.13 -40.74
CA ALA A 656 34.61 -11.35 -41.88
C ALA A 656 33.25 -10.66 -41.72
N LYS A 657 32.80 -10.38 -40.48
CA LYS A 657 31.50 -9.81 -40.15
C LYS A 657 31.58 -8.44 -39.46
N GLY A 658 32.62 -7.65 -39.73
CA GLY A 658 32.77 -6.29 -39.19
C GLY A 658 34.09 -6.08 -38.43
N ILE A 659 34.04 -5.31 -37.36
CA ILE A 659 35.20 -5.02 -36.49
C ILE A 659 35.03 -5.75 -35.17
N GLU A 660 35.99 -6.61 -34.84
CA GLU A 660 36.10 -7.22 -33.53
C GLU A 660 36.87 -6.29 -32.58
N VAL A 661 36.27 -5.97 -31.45
CA VAL A 661 36.87 -5.25 -30.33
C VAL A 661 37.12 -6.26 -29.22
N SER A 662 38.35 -6.36 -28.73
CA SER A 662 38.73 -7.27 -27.63
C SER A 662 39.52 -6.54 -26.55
N TRP A 663 39.51 -7.04 -25.32
CA TRP A 663 40.20 -6.39 -24.20
C TRP A 663 40.72 -7.38 -23.16
N ILE A 664 41.73 -6.94 -22.40
CA ILE A 664 42.24 -7.69 -21.24
C ILE A 664 41.74 -7.01 -19.96
N PRO A 665 40.91 -7.72 -19.16
CA PRO A 665 40.48 -7.22 -17.86
C PRO A 665 41.66 -6.89 -16.93
N ASN A 666 41.49 -5.87 -16.09
CA ASN A 666 42.45 -5.56 -15.03
C ASN A 666 42.05 -6.23 -13.71
N GLU A 667 41.93 -5.49 -12.61
CA GLU A 667 41.35 -6.01 -11.38
C GLU A 667 39.84 -6.25 -11.53
N MET A 668 39.36 -7.39 -11.04
CA MET A 668 37.94 -7.76 -11.09
C MET A 668 37.11 -7.18 -9.92
N LYS A 669 37.65 -6.18 -9.21
CA LYS A 669 36.96 -5.53 -8.10
C LYS A 669 35.83 -4.64 -8.63
N ALA A 670 34.62 -4.86 -8.13
CA ALA A 670 33.41 -4.10 -8.50
C ALA A 670 33.09 -4.11 -10.01
N VAL A 671 33.47 -5.14 -10.75
CA VAL A 671 33.17 -5.23 -12.19
C VAL A 671 31.83 -5.91 -12.42
N ASP A 672 30.91 -5.26 -13.12
CA ASP A 672 29.69 -5.89 -13.65
C ASP A 672 29.79 -6.20 -15.15
N GLY A 673 30.48 -5.35 -15.90
CA GLY A 673 30.54 -5.50 -17.35
C GLY A 673 31.39 -4.45 -18.04
N TYR A 674 31.23 -4.40 -19.36
CA TYR A 674 31.98 -3.51 -20.24
C TYR A 674 31.05 -2.71 -21.14
N SER A 675 31.33 -1.42 -21.27
CA SER A 675 30.72 -0.50 -22.21
C SER A 675 31.65 -0.35 -23.42
N ILE A 676 31.11 -0.54 -24.62
CA ILE A 676 31.83 -0.41 -25.88
C ILE A 676 31.32 0.83 -26.60
N TYR A 677 32.26 1.71 -26.93
CA TYR A 677 32.00 2.98 -27.62
C TYR A 677 32.56 2.93 -29.03
N ARG A 678 31.82 3.50 -29.98
CA ARG A 678 32.26 3.81 -31.34
C ARG A 678 32.14 5.30 -31.57
N ASP A 679 33.24 5.96 -31.89
CA ASP A 679 33.30 7.42 -32.12
C ASP A 679 32.64 8.24 -31.00
N GLY A 680 32.86 7.80 -29.75
CA GLY A 680 32.31 8.41 -28.55
C GLY A 680 30.87 8.01 -28.20
N GLN A 681 30.14 7.32 -29.08
CA GLN A 681 28.77 6.84 -28.83
C GLN A 681 28.77 5.43 -28.23
N LEU A 682 27.96 5.20 -27.19
CA LEU A 682 27.78 3.87 -26.60
C LEU A 682 26.97 3.00 -27.58
N ILE A 683 27.60 1.92 -28.06
CA ILE A 683 26.96 1.00 -29.02
C ILE A 683 26.61 -0.36 -28.41
N MET A 684 27.27 -0.74 -27.30
CA MET A 684 27.01 -2.01 -26.64
C MET A 684 27.36 -1.95 -25.15
N LYS A 685 26.57 -2.63 -24.33
CA LYS A 685 26.95 -3.04 -22.98
C LYS A 685 26.92 -4.56 -22.88
N LEU A 686 27.98 -5.12 -22.34
CA LEU A 686 28.07 -6.55 -22.05
C LEU A 686 28.19 -6.75 -20.55
N GLN A 687 27.36 -7.64 -20.02
CA GLN A 687 27.27 -7.92 -18.58
C GLN A 687 27.81 -9.31 -18.26
N ILE A 688 28.35 -9.49 -17.05
CA ILE A 688 28.62 -10.80 -16.47
C ILE A 688 27.29 -11.54 -16.27
N ARG A 689 27.14 -12.68 -16.93
CA ARG A 689 25.94 -13.52 -16.85
C ARG A 689 26.34 -14.98 -16.70
N ASP A 690 25.68 -15.70 -15.79
CA ASP A 690 25.95 -17.11 -15.49
C ASP A 690 27.46 -17.39 -15.23
N GLY A 691 28.12 -16.44 -14.55
CA GLY A 691 29.55 -16.48 -14.24
C GLY A 691 30.49 -16.24 -15.43
N GLN A 692 29.97 -15.97 -16.64
CA GLN A 692 30.78 -15.72 -17.83
C GLN A 692 31.13 -14.25 -17.96
N LEU A 693 32.43 -13.97 -18.11
CA LEU A 693 32.96 -12.63 -18.30
C LEU A 693 33.21 -12.37 -19.80
N PRO A 694 32.48 -11.45 -20.44
CA PRO A 694 32.72 -11.10 -21.85
C PRO A 694 34.08 -10.41 -22.01
N ARG A 695 34.78 -10.70 -23.11
CA ARG A 695 36.11 -10.15 -23.45
C ARG A 695 36.26 -9.67 -24.89
N THR A 696 35.22 -9.86 -25.69
CA THR A 696 35.20 -9.50 -27.11
C THR A 696 33.79 -9.13 -27.54
N PHE A 697 33.68 -8.28 -28.55
CA PHE A 697 32.45 -7.86 -29.21
C PHE A 697 32.72 -7.67 -30.70
N VAL A 698 31.77 -8.05 -31.56
CA VAL A 698 31.86 -7.80 -33.00
C VAL A 698 30.83 -6.76 -33.39
N ASP A 699 31.31 -5.59 -33.82
CA ASP A 699 30.49 -4.53 -34.41
C ASP A 699 30.31 -4.79 -35.91
N ALA A 700 29.11 -5.23 -36.29
CA ALA A 700 28.77 -5.54 -37.68
C ALA A 700 28.68 -4.29 -38.58
N GLU A 701 28.47 -3.11 -38.00
CA GLU A 701 28.40 -1.82 -38.71
C GLU A 701 29.74 -1.09 -38.70
N GLY A 702 30.73 -1.65 -38.02
CA GLY A 702 32.05 -1.08 -37.86
C GLY A 702 32.89 -1.06 -39.13
N THR A 703 33.73 -0.03 -39.24
CA THR A 703 34.74 0.14 -40.28
C THR A 703 36.12 0.37 -39.65
N VAL A 704 37.17 0.25 -40.46
CA VAL A 704 38.56 0.45 -40.01
C VAL A 704 38.87 1.90 -39.61
N ASP A 705 38.02 2.85 -39.99
CA ASP A 705 38.18 4.28 -39.68
C ASP A 705 37.54 4.65 -38.33
N ASN A 706 36.70 3.78 -37.77
CA ASN A 706 36.03 4.04 -36.50
C ASN A 706 37.00 3.94 -35.33
N VAL A 707 36.84 4.83 -34.35
CA VAL A 707 37.57 4.78 -33.08
C VAL A 707 36.75 4.01 -32.06
N TYR A 708 37.32 2.90 -31.57
CA TYR A 708 36.70 2.09 -30.52
C TYR A 708 37.32 2.38 -29.16
N GLU A 709 36.47 2.45 -28.14
CA GLU A 709 36.90 2.56 -26.75
C GLU A 709 36.13 1.59 -25.86
N VAL A 710 36.80 1.05 -24.84
CA VAL A 710 36.21 0.14 -23.85
C VAL A 710 36.30 0.78 -22.47
N ALA A 711 35.20 0.74 -21.72
CA ALA A 711 35.17 1.11 -20.30
C ALA A 711 34.56 -0.03 -19.47
N VAL A 712 34.92 -0.08 -18.19
CA VAL A 712 34.40 -1.04 -17.23
C VAL A 712 33.33 -0.36 -16.40
N TYR A 713 32.19 -1.01 -16.14
CA TYR A 713 31.15 -0.46 -15.28
C TYR A 713 30.78 -1.41 -14.15
N ASN A 714 30.22 -0.85 -13.06
CA ASN A 714 29.79 -1.59 -11.88
C ASN A 714 28.26 -1.59 -11.70
N VAL A 715 27.75 -2.35 -10.73
CA VAL A 715 26.30 -2.55 -10.51
C VAL A 715 25.55 -1.29 -10.07
N ILE A 716 26.24 -0.29 -9.51
CA ILE A 716 25.66 1.01 -9.15
C ILE A 716 25.73 2.03 -10.29
N GLY A 717 26.43 1.73 -11.39
CA GLY A 717 26.52 2.57 -12.58
C GLY A 717 27.74 3.47 -12.67
N LYS A 718 28.75 3.31 -11.81
CA LYS A 718 30.04 3.98 -12.01
C LYS A 718 30.80 3.31 -13.16
N GLU A 719 31.51 4.12 -13.93
CA GLU A 719 32.24 3.68 -15.12
C GLU A 719 33.68 4.18 -15.06
N SER A 720 34.62 3.33 -15.48
CA SER A 720 36.04 3.65 -15.54
C SER A 720 36.35 4.70 -16.62
N ALA A 721 37.57 5.22 -16.61
CA ALA A 721 38.10 5.90 -17.79
C ALA A 721 38.09 4.94 -18.99
N LYS A 722 37.82 5.49 -20.18
CA LYS A 722 37.81 4.76 -21.45
C LYS A 722 39.23 4.40 -21.89
N VAL A 723 39.38 3.23 -22.50
CA VAL A 723 40.64 2.77 -23.13
C VAL A 723 40.41 2.62 -24.61
N LYS A 724 41.14 3.40 -25.40
CA LYS A 724 41.13 3.29 -26.85
C LYS A 724 41.69 1.93 -27.26
N ALA A 725 41.01 1.27 -28.19
CA ALA A 725 41.47 0.02 -28.76
C ALA A 725 42.47 0.30 -29.90
N GLU A 726 43.60 -0.43 -29.87
CA GLU A 726 44.70 -0.31 -30.85
C GLU A 726 44.66 -1.36 -31.96
#